data_AF-A0A974HZ03-F1
#
_entry.id   AF-A0A974HZ03-F1
#
_cell.length_a   1.000
_cell.length_b   1.000
_cell.length_c   1.000
_cell.angle_alpha   90.00
_cell.angle_beta   90.00
_cell.angle_gamma   90.00
#
_symmetry.space_group_name_H-M   'P 1'
#
loop_
_entity.id
_entity.type
_entity.pdbx_description
1 polymer ?
#
loop_
_entity_poly.entity_id
_entity_poly.type
_entity_poly.pdbx_seq_one_letter_code
_entity_poly.pdbx_strand_id
1 'polypeptide(L)'
;MSQWAAILKLSTVFQEKVMSLYSQELFPMEVRQYLASWIESQDWKQAARDLSLANVQFQNLLEHLDIQYSRFTQEQEILQQRNFRRFKCDIQERYQANPQMLAEIIRDVLLYEKQILSEAREVQSQAGQPAQVSIETGRQREIEQRVSELTEKVQLVDCEVKFLEDLQETFDFKYKNYEIVARSHPNDKHLKKKREDLQILLNELDRKRKEILDQIRGLLGLCETLVDFLQQELDEWLLKQKLACIGAPTETSLILLQQWVTKTAECFFQLHRIFKNLAELPSRISYDGDPLKTDPPNLIKRLNELLSCLLQRSFVVDRQPIMAFPCKRPLVLKTSTQFSVRVRLLVNLPKLKDNMKVSFCVDKNAPNIKGYRKFNLLGTQNKAMEEIQGEGLVADFKHLTLKEQKAGTGGKGGKGANEGSLSVMEELHLITFTVDFNYEDLKLKLETVTLPFVVISNISQFIVAWASVLWFNLLSSDYKDVNFFSKPPMAPWHLLKEALSWQFECSTKRRLDADQLAMLGKKLCEETPREDSTVSWNKFCKENMPHVSFPFWVWFDAVLTLVKGHLENIWNDGHVMGFVSRRKEETLLKAEMSGTFLLRFSESICGGITCTWVEQQDDGTYSIRSVQPYTKKELSSIPLTEIIRNYQLLADENIPENPLKYRYPNIPKDEAFGPYYEQKPELTLQYEQYLQRKLIIVSTRQFDESESILSPRMSEHNDMDEWNGNLEEDGLAGITMNIDNIMMNADSDPMLSVSPVELLYSEVALYERM
;
A
#
# COMPACT_ATOMS: atom_id res chain seq x y z
N MET A 1 -14.50 -6.33 -33.58
CA MET A 1 -14.40 -6.09 -32.12
C MET A 1 -13.99 -4.64 -31.96
N SER A 2 -14.69 -3.82 -31.17
CA SER A 2 -14.30 -2.42 -30.97
C SER A 2 -12.90 -2.33 -30.37
N GLN A 3 -12.20 -1.25 -30.66
CA GLN A 3 -10.91 -0.91 -30.05
C GLN A 3 -11.04 -0.88 -28.53
N TRP A 4 -12.13 -0.32 -28.01
CA TRP A 4 -12.44 -0.33 -26.57
C TRP A 4 -12.55 -1.74 -25.98
N ALA A 5 -13.23 -2.66 -26.68
CA ALA A 5 -13.36 -4.05 -26.23
C ALA A 5 -12.02 -4.81 -26.25
N ALA A 6 -11.07 -4.40 -27.09
CA ALA A 6 -9.70 -4.93 -27.06
C ALA A 6 -8.92 -4.41 -25.85
N ILE A 7 -9.11 -3.14 -25.49
CA ILE A 7 -8.48 -2.52 -24.30
C ILE A 7 -8.92 -3.21 -23.00
N LEU A 8 -10.20 -3.51 -22.85
CA LEU A 8 -10.73 -4.17 -21.65
C LEU A 8 -10.15 -5.57 -21.40
N LYS A 9 -9.48 -6.16 -22.39
CA LYS A 9 -8.82 -7.47 -22.30
C LYS A 9 -7.32 -7.40 -21.99
N LEU A 10 -6.76 -6.19 -21.87
CA LEU A 10 -5.35 -6.00 -21.53
C LEU A 10 -5.10 -6.29 -20.05
N SER A 11 -3.83 -6.54 -19.68
CA SER A 11 -3.42 -6.67 -18.28
C SER A 11 -3.55 -5.34 -17.53
N THR A 12 -3.62 -5.42 -16.19
CA THR A 12 -3.80 -4.27 -15.29
C THR A 12 -2.84 -3.11 -15.56
N VAL A 13 -1.57 -3.39 -15.87
CA VAL A 13 -0.54 -2.38 -16.19
C VAL A 13 -0.93 -1.53 -17.42
N PHE A 14 -1.47 -2.14 -18.47
CA PHE A 14 -1.90 -1.41 -19.66
C PHE A 14 -3.26 -0.74 -19.45
N GLN A 15 -4.12 -1.32 -18.61
CA GLN A 15 -5.38 -0.66 -18.22
C GLN A 15 -5.09 0.62 -17.42
N GLU A 16 -4.10 0.64 -16.53
CA GLU A 16 -3.67 1.85 -15.81
C GLU A 16 -3.13 2.94 -16.76
N LYS A 17 -2.38 2.55 -17.80
CA LYS A 17 -1.99 3.50 -18.87
C LYS A 17 -3.21 4.11 -19.56
N VAL A 18 -4.23 3.30 -19.86
CA VAL A 18 -5.49 3.82 -20.43
C VAL A 18 -6.21 4.75 -19.43
N MET A 19 -6.29 4.39 -18.14
CA MET A 19 -6.88 5.26 -17.12
C MET A 19 -6.14 6.62 -17.02
N SER A 20 -4.81 6.61 -17.14
CA SER A 20 -4.01 7.83 -17.13
C SER A 20 -4.32 8.76 -18.31
N LEU A 21 -4.67 8.19 -19.48
CA LEU A 21 -5.03 8.95 -20.68
C LEU A 21 -6.30 9.80 -20.48
N TYR A 22 -7.26 9.30 -19.70
CA TYR A 22 -8.52 10.00 -19.40
C TYR A 22 -8.46 10.90 -18.16
N SER A 23 -7.33 10.95 -17.46
CA SER A 23 -7.20 11.66 -16.17
C SER A 23 -7.29 13.18 -16.27
N GLN A 24 -7.10 13.77 -17.47
CA GLN A 24 -7.08 15.22 -17.69
C GLN A 24 -8.49 15.83 -17.86
N GLU A 25 -9.57 15.06 -17.70
CA GLU A 25 -10.98 15.49 -17.88
C GLU A 25 -11.28 16.23 -19.20
N LEU A 26 -10.48 15.99 -20.25
CA LEU A 26 -10.68 16.62 -21.56
C LEU A 26 -11.82 15.95 -22.34
N PHE A 27 -11.94 14.63 -22.23
CA PHE A 27 -13.03 13.85 -22.81
C PHE A 27 -13.45 12.74 -21.82
N PRO A 28 -14.73 12.65 -21.43
CA PRO A 28 -15.15 11.68 -20.42
C PRO A 28 -14.97 10.22 -20.88
N MET A 29 -14.38 9.38 -20.03
CA MET A 29 -14.13 7.97 -20.32
C MET A 29 -15.43 7.18 -20.48
N GLU A 30 -16.47 7.57 -19.74
CA GLU A 30 -17.80 6.98 -19.83
C GLU A 30 -18.43 7.24 -21.20
N VAL A 31 -18.26 8.46 -21.73
CA VAL A 31 -18.72 8.79 -23.09
C VAL A 31 -17.95 7.95 -24.12
N ARG A 32 -16.62 7.83 -23.97
CA ARG A 32 -15.79 6.95 -24.79
C ARG A 32 -16.28 5.49 -24.77
N GLN A 33 -16.65 4.97 -23.60
CA GLN A 33 -17.07 3.58 -23.38
C GLN A 33 -18.45 3.31 -24.00
N TYR A 34 -19.46 4.09 -23.63
CA TYR A 34 -20.85 3.83 -24.06
C TYR A 34 -21.09 4.17 -25.53
N LEU A 35 -20.33 5.11 -26.09
CA LEU A 35 -20.38 5.47 -27.51
C LEU A 35 -19.23 4.88 -28.33
N ALA A 36 -18.52 3.87 -27.81
CA ALA A 36 -17.30 3.34 -28.40
C ALA A 36 -17.45 2.95 -29.88
N SER A 37 -18.52 2.23 -30.23
CA SER A 37 -18.77 1.77 -31.60
C SER A 37 -18.99 2.94 -32.57
N TRP A 38 -19.72 3.97 -32.14
CA TRP A 38 -19.97 5.14 -32.96
C TRP A 38 -18.72 6.00 -33.11
N ILE A 39 -18.05 6.32 -32.00
CA ILE A 39 -16.83 7.13 -31.98
C ILE A 39 -15.76 6.49 -32.89
N GLU A 40 -15.54 5.19 -32.79
CA GLU A 40 -14.52 4.50 -33.59
C GLU A 40 -14.85 4.45 -35.10
N SER A 41 -16.11 4.66 -35.48
CA SER A 41 -16.56 4.64 -36.87
C SER A 41 -16.44 5.99 -37.60
N GLN A 42 -16.14 7.08 -36.88
CA GLN A 42 -16.01 8.41 -37.48
C GLN A 42 -14.56 8.74 -37.89
N ASP A 43 -14.39 9.56 -38.93
CA ASP A 43 -13.07 10.06 -39.36
C ASP A 43 -12.68 11.34 -38.60
N TRP A 44 -12.21 11.18 -37.37
CA TRP A 44 -11.74 12.28 -36.54
C TRP A 44 -10.48 12.97 -37.08
N LYS A 45 -9.70 12.29 -37.95
CA LYS A 45 -8.52 12.91 -38.58
C LYS A 45 -8.92 13.95 -39.60
N GLN A 46 -9.96 13.67 -40.40
CA GLN A 46 -10.52 14.63 -41.32
C GLN A 46 -11.30 15.73 -40.57
N ALA A 47 -12.08 15.36 -39.55
CA ALA A 47 -12.83 16.33 -38.74
C ALA A 47 -11.92 17.35 -38.02
N ALA A 48 -10.74 16.94 -37.55
CA ALA A 48 -9.76 17.87 -36.98
C ALA A 48 -9.29 18.96 -37.97
N ARG A 49 -9.32 18.68 -39.28
CA ARG A 49 -8.82 19.59 -40.33
C ARG A 49 -9.91 20.39 -41.02
N ASP A 50 -11.16 19.92 -40.96
CA ASP A 50 -12.31 20.52 -41.62
C ASP A 50 -13.35 20.96 -40.59
N LEU A 51 -13.51 22.27 -40.42
CA LEU A 51 -14.44 22.87 -39.47
C LEU A 51 -15.90 22.49 -39.75
N SER A 52 -16.29 22.29 -41.01
CA SER A 52 -17.66 21.91 -41.36
C SER A 52 -17.97 20.48 -40.90
N LEU A 53 -17.03 19.56 -41.13
CA LEU A 53 -17.12 18.18 -40.67
C LEU A 53 -17.03 18.09 -39.14
N ALA A 54 -16.17 18.90 -38.50
CA ALA A 54 -16.10 18.99 -37.04
C ALA A 54 -17.43 19.41 -36.41
N ASN A 55 -18.09 20.42 -36.99
CA ASN A 55 -19.40 20.88 -36.53
C ASN A 55 -20.46 19.78 -36.67
N VAL A 56 -20.50 19.08 -37.80
CA VAL A 56 -21.44 17.96 -38.01
C VAL A 56 -21.20 16.84 -37.00
N GLN A 57 -19.94 16.43 -36.81
CA GLN A 57 -19.60 15.36 -35.88
C GLN A 57 -19.84 15.74 -34.41
N PHE A 58 -19.66 17.01 -34.07
CA PHE A 58 -20.02 17.53 -32.76
C PHE A 58 -21.53 17.46 -32.50
N GLN A 59 -22.36 17.89 -33.46
CA GLN A 59 -23.82 17.77 -33.32
C GLN A 59 -24.27 16.31 -33.23
N ASN A 60 -23.69 15.43 -34.05
CA ASN A 60 -23.97 13.99 -33.99
C ASN A 60 -23.58 13.39 -32.62
N LEU A 61 -22.44 13.80 -32.05
CA LEU A 61 -22.03 13.35 -30.71
C LEU A 61 -23.06 13.75 -29.65
N LEU A 62 -23.58 14.98 -29.70
CA LEU A 62 -24.62 15.44 -28.77
C LEU A 62 -25.93 14.65 -28.92
N GLU A 63 -26.32 14.34 -30.16
CA GLU A 63 -27.48 13.49 -30.44
C GLU A 63 -27.27 12.07 -29.88
N HIS A 64 -26.08 11.50 -30.05
CA HIS A 64 -25.75 10.19 -29.48
C HIS A 64 -25.75 10.19 -27.95
N LEU A 65 -25.35 11.28 -27.31
CA LEU A 65 -25.48 11.46 -25.86
C LEU A 65 -26.95 11.48 -25.42
N ASP A 66 -27.85 12.14 -26.17
CA ASP A 66 -29.28 12.17 -25.90
C ASP A 66 -29.94 10.79 -26.07
N ILE A 67 -29.50 10.03 -27.07
CA ILE A 67 -29.96 8.65 -27.29
C ILE A 67 -29.54 7.76 -26.10
N GLN A 68 -28.30 7.86 -25.62
CA GLN A 68 -27.87 7.09 -24.44
C GLN A 68 -28.57 7.53 -23.16
N TYR A 69 -28.75 8.84 -22.95
CA TYR A 69 -29.52 9.36 -21.82
C TYR A 69 -30.95 8.79 -21.80
N SER A 70 -31.59 8.71 -22.96
CA SER A 70 -32.94 8.13 -23.11
C SER A 70 -32.96 6.63 -22.77
N ARG A 71 -31.91 5.87 -23.10
CA ARG A 71 -31.76 4.45 -22.70
C ARG A 71 -31.60 4.29 -21.19
N PHE A 72 -30.74 5.08 -20.55
CA PHE A 72 -30.60 5.05 -19.09
C PHE A 72 -31.89 5.46 -18.36
N THR A 73 -32.71 6.32 -18.99
CA THR A 73 -34.04 6.66 -18.47
C THR A 73 -34.99 5.45 -18.51
N GLN A 74 -34.97 4.67 -19.59
CA GLN A 74 -35.75 3.43 -19.72
C GLN A 74 -35.27 2.34 -18.74
N GLU A 75 -33.97 2.24 -18.54
CA GLU A 75 -33.32 1.24 -17.66
C GLU A 75 -33.31 1.64 -16.17
N GLN A 76 -33.83 2.83 -15.84
CA GLN A 76 -33.84 3.40 -14.48
C GLN A 76 -32.46 3.57 -13.84
N GLU A 77 -31.40 3.75 -14.63
CA GLU A 77 -30.03 3.99 -14.14
C GLU A 77 -29.81 5.47 -13.75
N ILE A 78 -30.29 5.87 -12.57
CA ILE A 78 -30.28 7.27 -12.10
C ILE A 78 -28.87 7.90 -12.09
N LEU A 79 -27.84 7.13 -11.74
CA LEU A 79 -26.45 7.61 -11.72
C LEU A 79 -25.96 7.96 -13.12
N GLN A 80 -26.17 7.07 -14.11
CA GLN A 80 -25.73 7.32 -15.48
C GLN A 80 -26.56 8.41 -16.15
N GLN A 81 -27.84 8.55 -15.82
CA GLN A 81 -28.65 9.70 -16.25
C GLN A 81 -28.05 11.03 -15.81
N ARG A 82 -27.69 11.16 -14.52
CA ARG A 82 -27.05 12.38 -13.99
C ARG A 82 -25.71 12.65 -14.68
N ASN A 83 -24.89 11.62 -14.84
CA ASN A 83 -23.55 11.74 -15.43
C ASN A 83 -23.62 12.16 -16.91
N PHE A 84 -24.43 11.49 -17.74
CA PHE A 84 -24.53 11.82 -19.17
C PHE A 84 -25.18 13.18 -19.43
N ARG A 85 -26.10 13.61 -18.56
CA ARG A 85 -26.61 14.99 -18.59
C ARG A 85 -25.50 16.01 -18.33
N ARG A 86 -24.66 15.76 -17.31
CA ARG A 86 -23.51 16.62 -17.00
C ARG A 86 -22.48 16.61 -18.13
N PHE A 87 -22.08 15.44 -18.63
CA PHE A 87 -21.11 15.33 -19.72
C PHE A 87 -21.55 16.08 -20.98
N LYS A 88 -22.84 16.01 -21.33
CA LYS A 88 -23.39 16.79 -22.44
C LYS A 88 -23.20 18.29 -22.22
N CYS A 89 -23.57 18.81 -21.05
CA CYS A 89 -23.39 20.23 -20.71
C CYS A 89 -21.91 20.63 -20.76
N ASP A 90 -21.02 19.85 -20.14
CA ASP A 90 -19.58 20.14 -20.07
C ASP A 90 -18.94 20.14 -21.47
N ILE A 91 -19.30 19.17 -22.32
CA ILE A 91 -18.84 19.09 -23.73
C ILE A 91 -19.37 20.26 -24.56
N GLN A 92 -20.64 20.65 -24.35
CA GLN A 92 -21.22 21.81 -25.04
C GLN A 92 -20.52 23.11 -24.64
N GLU A 93 -20.39 23.37 -23.35
CA GLU A 93 -19.77 24.59 -22.84
C GLU A 93 -18.33 24.74 -23.32
N ARG A 94 -17.55 23.66 -23.31
CA ARG A 94 -16.13 23.70 -23.62
C ARG A 94 -15.82 23.73 -25.12
N TYR A 95 -16.62 23.07 -25.96
CA TYR A 95 -16.24 22.80 -27.36
C TYR A 95 -17.21 23.37 -28.41
N GLN A 96 -18.36 23.93 -28.02
CA GLN A 96 -19.31 24.49 -28.99
C GLN A 96 -18.72 25.66 -29.80
N ALA A 97 -17.84 26.46 -29.19
CA ALA A 97 -17.17 27.56 -29.88
C ALA A 97 -16.05 27.09 -30.83
N ASN A 98 -15.44 25.93 -30.55
CA ASN A 98 -14.39 25.35 -31.39
C ASN A 98 -14.47 23.80 -31.44
N PRO A 99 -15.36 23.25 -32.28
CA PRO A 99 -15.53 21.79 -32.40
C PRO A 99 -14.32 21.05 -32.95
N GLN A 100 -13.41 21.74 -33.67
CA GLN A 100 -12.18 21.12 -34.18
C GLN A 100 -11.26 20.66 -33.04
N MET A 101 -11.20 21.43 -31.95
CA MET A 101 -10.43 21.05 -30.75
C MET A 101 -10.91 19.72 -30.16
N LEU A 102 -12.23 19.49 -30.10
CA LEU A 102 -12.76 18.21 -29.64
C LEU A 102 -12.41 17.06 -30.61
N ALA A 103 -12.48 17.31 -31.92
CA ALA A 103 -12.09 16.32 -32.92
C ALA A 103 -10.60 15.95 -32.83
N GLU A 104 -9.72 16.92 -32.52
CA GLU A 104 -8.30 16.68 -32.24
C GLU A 104 -8.10 15.82 -30.99
N ILE A 105 -8.79 16.14 -29.89
CA ILE A 105 -8.72 15.37 -28.65
C ILE A 105 -9.15 13.92 -28.88
N ILE A 106 -10.30 13.70 -29.53
CA ILE A 106 -10.82 12.34 -29.79
C ILE A 106 -9.88 11.58 -30.73
N ARG A 107 -9.33 12.24 -31.76
CA ARG A 107 -8.32 11.66 -32.66
C ARG A 107 -7.09 11.19 -31.87
N ASP A 108 -6.55 12.04 -31.01
CA ASP A 108 -5.31 11.79 -30.29
C ASP A 108 -5.51 10.68 -29.25
N VAL A 109 -6.63 10.71 -28.52
CA VAL A 109 -7.03 9.64 -27.60
C VAL A 109 -7.12 8.29 -28.31
N LEU A 110 -7.81 8.21 -29.46
CA LEU A 110 -7.89 6.97 -30.24
C LEU A 110 -6.54 6.51 -30.80
N LEU A 111 -5.62 7.44 -31.04
CA LEU A 111 -4.27 7.13 -31.51
C LEU A 111 -3.40 6.58 -30.38
N TYR A 112 -3.42 7.20 -29.20
CA TYR A 112 -2.71 6.70 -28.02
C TYR A 112 -3.23 5.34 -27.57
N GLU A 113 -4.55 5.13 -27.59
CA GLU A 113 -5.15 3.81 -27.36
C GLU A 113 -4.59 2.73 -28.31
N LYS A 114 -4.42 3.07 -29.60
CA LYS A 114 -3.82 2.14 -30.59
C LYS A 114 -2.36 1.86 -30.29
N GLN A 115 -1.60 2.85 -29.83
CA GLN A 115 -0.21 2.68 -29.43
C GLN A 115 -0.09 1.74 -28.22
N ILE A 116 -0.93 1.92 -27.21
CA ILE A 116 -1.00 1.03 -26.04
C ILE A 116 -1.32 -0.41 -26.48
N LEU A 117 -2.26 -0.59 -27.41
CA LEU A 117 -2.59 -1.90 -27.97
C LEU A 117 -1.44 -2.52 -28.76
N SER A 118 -0.66 -1.75 -29.51
CA SER A 118 0.54 -2.26 -30.19
C SER A 118 1.64 -2.65 -29.20
N GLU A 119 1.92 -1.81 -28.19
CA GLU A 119 2.87 -2.13 -27.13
C GLU A 119 2.51 -3.44 -26.42
N ALA A 120 1.23 -3.62 -26.07
CA ALA A 120 0.75 -4.85 -25.44
C ALA A 120 0.94 -6.09 -26.33
N ARG A 121 0.75 -5.95 -27.65
CA ARG A 121 0.97 -7.04 -28.62
C ARG A 121 2.45 -7.36 -28.81
N GLU A 122 3.33 -6.37 -28.77
CA GLU A 122 4.78 -6.56 -28.87
C GLU A 122 5.31 -7.29 -27.63
N VAL A 123 4.85 -6.92 -26.44
CA VAL A 123 5.18 -7.61 -25.18
C VAL A 123 4.66 -9.07 -25.20
N GLN A 124 3.46 -9.31 -25.75
CA GLN A 124 2.95 -10.68 -25.94
C GLN A 124 3.71 -11.49 -26.99
N SER A 125 4.20 -10.85 -28.05
CA SER A 125 4.92 -11.52 -29.15
C SER A 125 6.38 -11.86 -28.79
N GLN A 126 7.01 -11.06 -27.92
CA GLN A 126 8.33 -11.35 -27.35
C GLN A 126 8.27 -12.45 -26.27
N ALA A 127 7.08 -12.76 -25.74
CA ALA A 127 6.83 -13.84 -24.77
C ALA A 127 6.56 -15.22 -25.41
N GLY A 128 7.17 -15.51 -26.57
CA GLY A 128 7.10 -16.80 -27.27
C GLY A 128 7.98 -17.93 -26.68
N GLN A 129 8.71 -17.66 -25.59
CA GLN A 129 9.23 -18.71 -24.71
C GLN A 129 8.20 -18.94 -23.60
N PRO A 130 7.99 -20.17 -23.09
CA PRO A 130 6.90 -20.47 -22.17
C PRO A 130 6.98 -19.49 -21.01
N ALA A 131 6.04 -18.56 -20.98
CA ALA A 131 5.87 -17.66 -19.87
C ALA A 131 5.81 -18.55 -18.63
N GLN A 132 6.67 -18.28 -17.65
CA GLN A 132 6.33 -18.58 -16.28
C GLN A 132 4.96 -17.94 -16.06
N VAL A 133 3.89 -18.73 -16.20
CA VAL A 133 2.65 -18.47 -15.49
C VAL A 133 3.12 -18.21 -14.08
N SER A 134 2.96 -16.96 -13.60
CA SER A 134 3.48 -16.54 -12.30
C SER A 134 3.22 -17.68 -11.32
N ILE A 135 4.28 -18.19 -10.68
CA ILE A 135 4.20 -19.38 -9.81
C ILE A 135 3.04 -19.24 -8.80
N GLU A 136 2.76 -17.99 -8.39
CA GLU A 136 1.60 -17.60 -7.57
C GLU A 136 0.26 -18.03 -8.20
N THR A 137 0.00 -17.70 -9.47
CA THR A 137 -1.25 -18.10 -10.15
C THR A 137 -1.38 -19.62 -10.36
N GLY A 138 -0.26 -20.34 -10.45
CA GLY A 138 -0.25 -21.80 -10.51
C GLY A 138 -0.71 -22.43 -9.19
N ARG A 139 -0.14 -21.96 -8.07
CA ARG A 139 -0.47 -22.47 -6.73
C ARG A 139 -1.90 -22.10 -6.31
N GLN A 140 -2.37 -20.89 -6.63
CA GLN A 140 -3.74 -20.48 -6.33
C GLN A 140 -4.77 -21.40 -7.01
N ARG A 141 -4.56 -21.77 -8.28
CA ARG A 141 -5.40 -22.75 -8.99
C ARG A 141 -5.33 -24.14 -8.34
N GLU A 142 -4.17 -24.54 -7.85
CA GLU A 142 -3.99 -25.81 -7.15
C GLU A 142 -4.81 -25.85 -5.85
N ILE A 143 -4.85 -24.74 -5.11
CA ILE A 143 -5.69 -24.60 -3.90
C ILE A 143 -7.17 -24.65 -4.27
N GLU A 144 -7.61 -23.91 -5.28
CA GLU A 144 -9.00 -23.94 -5.77
C GLU A 144 -9.44 -25.35 -6.15
N GLN A 145 -8.59 -26.09 -6.88
CA GLN A 145 -8.84 -27.47 -7.25
C GLN A 145 -8.97 -28.37 -6.02
N ARG A 146 -8.07 -28.26 -5.04
CA ARG A 146 -8.14 -29.05 -3.81
C ARG A 146 -9.34 -28.72 -2.93
N VAL A 147 -9.72 -27.44 -2.83
CA VAL A 147 -10.93 -27.02 -2.11
C VAL A 147 -12.18 -27.62 -2.77
N SER A 148 -12.22 -27.63 -4.11
CA SER A 148 -13.31 -28.23 -4.88
C SER A 148 -13.37 -29.74 -4.70
N GLU A 149 -12.22 -30.42 -4.83
CA GLU A 149 -12.09 -31.87 -4.60
C GLU A 149 -12.51 -32.28 -3.18
N LEU A 150 -12.10 -31.52 -2.17
CA LEU A 150 -12.50 -31.74 -0.79
C LEU A 150 -14.01 -31.61 -0.63
N THR A 151 -14.60 -30.57 -1.21
CA THR A 151 -16.05 -30.33 -1.13
C THR A 151 -16.84 -31.50 -1.73
N GLU A 152 -16.46 -31.96 -2.92
CA GLU A 152 -17.11 -33.09 -3.61
C GLU A 152 -17.00 -34.39 -2.81
N LYS A 153 -15.79 -34.72 -2.32
CA LYS A 153 -15.56 -35.95 -1.56
C LYS A 153 -16.27 -35.95 -0.20
N VAL A 154 -16.32 -34.82 0.49
CA VAL A 154 -17.07 -34.70 1.76
C VAL A 154 -18.57 -34.89 1.52
N GLN A 155 -19.13 -34.33 0.44
CA GLN A 155 -20.52 -34.57 0.05
C GLN A 155 -20.80 -36.02 -0.29
N LEU A 156 -19.88 -36.70 -0.99
CA LEU A 156 -20.00 -38.12 -1.31
C LEU A 156 -20.07 -38.97 -0.04
N VAL A 157 -19.16 -38.73 0.91
CA VAL A 157 -19.15 -39.45 2.19
C VAL A 157 -20.42 -39.17 3.00
N ASP A 158 -20.92 -37.94 3.01
CA ASP A 158 -22.20 -37.60 3.67
C ASP A 158 -23.38 -38.42 3.09
N CYS A 159 -23.41 -38.59 1.77
CA CYS A 159 -24.41 -39.43 1.10
C CYS A 159 -24.24 -40.93 1.44
N GLU A 160 -23.01 -41.45 1.45
CA GLU A 160 -22.74 -42.84 1.83
C GLU A 160 -23.10 -43.13 3.29
N VAL A 161 -22.93 -42.15 4.19
CA VAL A 161 -23.31 -42.28 5.61
C VAL A 161 -24.83 -42.34 5.76
N LYS A 162 -25.59 -41.53 5.02
CA LYS A 162 -27.06 -41.62 4.98
C LYS A 162 -27.53 -42.98 4.42
N PHE A 163 -26.86 -43.47 3.38
CA PHE A 163 -27.14 -44.82 2.87
C PHE A 163 -26.83 -45.91 3.91
N LEU A 164 -25.74 -45.76 4.68
CA LEU A 164 -25.39 -46.66 5.77
C LEU A 164 -26.46 -46.64 6.88
N GLU A 165 -26.99 -45.46 7.22
CA GLU A 165 -28.11 -45.28 8.15
C GLU A 165 -29.34 -46.07 7.66
N ASP A 166 -29.76 -45.91 6.41
CA ASP A 166 -30.90 -46.62 5.80
C ASP A 166 -30.70 -48.15 5.78
N LEU A 167 -29.48 -48.60 5.45
CA LEU A 167 -29.11 -50.02 5.44
C LEU A 167 -29.20 -50.60 6.86
N GLN A 168 -28.78 -49.84 7.86
CA GLN A 168 -28.81 -50.24 9.25
C GLN A 168 -30.25 -50.30 9.79
N GLU A 169 -31.10 -49.34 9.42
CA GLU A 169 -32.53 -49.37 9.76
C GLU A 169 -33.25 -50.56 9.10
N THR A 170 -32.89 -50.87 7.85
CA THR A 170 -33.40 -52.06 7.15
C THR A 170 -33.00 -53.35 7.86
N PHE A 171 -31.76 -53.43 8.35
CA PHE A 171 -31.30 -54.56 9.15
C PHE A 171 -32.07 -54.67 10.47
N ASP A 172 -32.19 -53.56 11.21
CA ASP A 172 -32.90 -53.53 12.50
C ASP A 172 -34.35 -54.01 12.35
N PHE A 173 -35.05 -53.53 11.31
CA PHE A 173 -36.42 -53.96 11.00
C PHE A 173 -36.49 -55.46 10.68
N LYS A 174 -35.60 -55.98 9.83
CA LYS A 174 -35.57 -57.40 9.47
C LYS A 174 -35.20 -58.29 10.67
N TYR A 175 -34.30 -57.83 11.53
CA TYR A 175 -33.86 -58.54 12.73
C TYR A 175 -34.99 -58.65 13.76
N LYS A 176 -35.68 -57.55 14.06
CA LYS A 176 -36.86 -57.54 14.95
C LYS A 176 -37.96 -58.47 14.44
N ASN A 177 -38.23 -58.46 13.14
CA ASN A 177 -39.20 -59.39 12.53
C ASN A 177 -38.76 -60.86 12.65
N TYR A 178 -37.47 -61.15 12.43
CA TYR A 178 -36.93 -62.49 12.62
C TYR A 178 -37.08 -62.94 14.08
N GLU A 179 -36.81 -62.08 15.05
CA GLU A 179 -36.92 -62.39 16.48
C GLU A 179 -38.35 -62.72 16.90
N ILE A 180 -39.34 -61.96 16.41
CA ILE A 180 -40.77 -62.24 16.64
C ILE A 180 -41.15 -63.61 16.06
N VAL A 181 -40.80 -63.88 14.80
CA VAL A 181 -41.13 -65.16 14.15
C VAL A 181 -40.44 -66.33 14.82
N ALA A 182 -39.17 -66.18 15.23
CA ALA A 182 -38.43 -67.22 15.93
C ALA A 182 -39.04 -67.57 17.30
N ARG A 183 -39.59 -66.57 18.02
CA ARG A 183 -40.29 -66.78 19.29
C ARG A 183 -41.68 -67.40 19.11
N SER A 184 -42.42 -66.98 18.09
CA SER A 184 -43.80 -67.44 17.85
C SER A 184 -43.89 -68.78 17.11
N HIS A 185 -42.93 -69.11 16.22
CA HIS A 185 -42.96 -70.31 15.38
C HIS A 185 -41.57 -70.97 15.26
N PRO A 186 -41.07 -71.66 16.30
CA PRO A 186 -39.68 -72.15 16.37
C PRO A 186 -39.32 -73.19 15.30
N ASN A 187 -40.30 -73.92 14.76
CA ASN A 187 -40.12 -74.98 13.76
C ASN A 187 -40.32 -74.51 12.31
N ASP A 188 -40.41 -73.20 12.06
CA ASP A 188 -40.54 -72.67 10.71
C ASP A 188 -39.28 -72.97 9.88
N LYS A 189 -39.44 -73.75 8.80
CA LYS A 189 -38.36 -74.15 7.88
C LYS A 189 -37.67 -72.96 7.21
N HIS A 190 -38.32 -71.79 7.16
CA HIS A 190 -37.77 -70.57 6.59
C HIS A 190 -36.85 -69.79 7.55
N LEU A 191 -36.78 -70.13 8.85
CA LEU A 191 -35.93 -69.42 9.83
C LEU A 191 -34.45 -69.51 9.49
N LYS A 192 -33.98 -70.65 8.97
CA LYS A 192 -32.58 -70.81 8.55
C LYS A 192 -32.21 -69.84 7.42
N LYS A 193 -33.06 -69.74 6.40
CA LYS A 193 -32.88 -68.81 5.28
C LYS A 193 -32.91 -67.35 5.74
N LYS A 194 -33.87 -66.97 6.60
CA LYS A 194 -33.94 -65.61 7.17
C LYS A 194 -32.69 -65.24 7.97
N ARG A 195 -32.08 -66.19 8.69
CA ARG A 195 -30.81 -65.99 9.40
C ARG A 195 -29.65 -65.77 8.43
N GLU A 196 -29.56 -66.55 7.35
CA GLU A 196 -28.56 -66.38 6.30
C GLU A 196 -28.68 -65.00 5.62
N ASP A 197 -29.91 -64.58 5.30
CA ASP A 197 -30.19 -63.25 4.73
C ASP A 197 -29.76 -62.11 5.68
N LEU A 198 -29.99 -62.26 6.99
CA LEU A 198 -29.52 -61.30 8.00
C LEU A 198 -27.99 -61.27 8.10
N GLN A 199 -27.31 -62.42 8.03
CA GLN A 199 -25.85 -62.47 8.07
C GLN A 199 -25.23 -61.78 6.85
N ILE A 200 -25.82 -61.94 5.66
CA ILE A 200 -25.39 -61.23 4.45
C ILE A 200 -25.50 -59.72 4.65
N LEU A 201 -26.64 -59.26 5.18
CA LEU A 201 -26.87 -57.84 5.43
C LEU A 201 -25.93 -57.26 6.50
N LEU A 202 -25.61 -58.03 7.55
CA LEU A 202 -24.63 -57.63 8.56
C LEU A 202 -23.21 -57.53 8.00
N ASN A 203 -22.82 -58.47 7.13
CA ASN A 203 -21.53 -58.41 6.44
C ASN A 203 -21.46 -57.20 5.49
N GLU A 204 -22.56 -56.85 4.84
CA GLU A 204 -22.66 -55.66 4.00
C GLU A 204 -22.51 -54.36 4.83
N LEU A 205 -23.15 -54.30 6.01
CA LEU A 205 -22.98 -53.21 6.97
C LEU A 205 -21.52 -53.06 7.42
N ASP A 206 -20.86 -54.15 7.81
CA ASP A 206 -19.44 -54.13 8.21
C ASP A 206 -18.53 -53.65 7.08
N ARG A 207 -18.73 -54.17 5.86
CA ARG A 207 -18.00 -53.72 4.66
C ARG A 207 -18.19 -52.22 4.44
N LYS A 208 -19.44 -51.72 4.48
CA LYS A 208 -19.75 -50.31 4.27
C LYS A 208 -19.17 -49.39 5.36
N ARG A 209 -19.20 -49.82 6.62
CA ARG A 209 -18.55 -49.10 7.74
C ARG A 209 -17.05 -48.95 7.51
N LYS A 210 -16.37 -50.01 7.09
CA LYS A 210 -14.93 -49.99 6.77
C LYS A 210 -14.62 -49.08 5.58
N GLU A 211 -15.38 -49.19 4.50
CA GLU A 211 -15.23 -48.36 3.30
C GLU A 211 -15.37 -46.86 3.60
N ILE A 212 -16.38 -46.48 4.39
CA ILE A 212 -16.58 -45.09 4.81
C ILE A 212 -15.41 -44.60 5.67
N LEU A 213 -14.94 -45.40 6.62
CA LEU A 213 -13.79 -45.03 7.45
C LEU A 213 -12.50 -44.86 6.62
N ASP A 214 -12.27 -45.71 5.61
CA ASP A 214 -11.13 -45.58 4.70
C ASP A 214 -11.22 -44.31 3.83
N GLN A 215 -12.41 -43.98 3.33
CA GLN A 215 -12.65 -42.73 2.61
C GLN A 215 -12.38 -41.51 3.50
N ILE A 216 -12.84 -41.55 4.75
CA ILE A 216 -12.60 -40.48 5.74
C ILE A 216 -11.10 -40.34 6.05
N ARG A 217 -10.35 -41.44 6.17
CA ARG A 217 -8.89 -41.38 6.34
C ARG A 217 -8.20 -40.68 5.17
N GLY A 218 -8.61 -41.01 3.94
CA GLY A 218 -8.12 -40.35 2.73
C GLY A 218 -8.47 -38.85 2.71
N LEU A 219 -9.70 -38.49 3.10
CA LEU A 219 -10.16 -37.11 3.24
C LEU A 219 -9.31 -36.32 4.24
N LEU A 220 -8.99 -36.89 5.41
CA LEU A 220 -8.15 -36.22 6.39
C LEU A 220 -6.73 -35.97 5.86
N GLY A 221 -6.19 -36.86 5.03
CA GLY A 221 -4.93 -36.61 4.33
C GLY A 221 -5.01 -35.44 3.34
N LEU A 222 -6.12 -35.31 2.61
CA LEU A 222 -6.37 -34.15 1.75
C LEU A 222 -6.50 -32.86 2.58
N CYS A 223 -7.23 -32.91 3.70
CA CYS A 223 -7.37 -31.79 4.63
C CYS A 223 -6.01 -31.29 5.15
N GLU A 224 -5.11 -32.20 5.53
CA GLU A 224 -3.74 -31.85 5.96
C GLU A 224 -2.99 -31.08 4.89
N THR A 225 -2.89 -31.65 3.70
CA THR A 225 -2.17 -30.99 2.60
C THR A 225 -2.76 -29.62 2.29
N LEU A 226 -4.10 -29.51 2.23
CA LEU A 226 -4.77 -28.25 1.95
C LEU A 226 -4.51 -27.20 3.05
N VAL A 227 -4.51 -27.59 4.32
CA VAL A 227 -4.17 -26.67 5.43
C VAL A 227 -2.74 -26.16 5.28
N ASP A 228 -1.78 -27.00 4.89
CA ASP A 228 -0.39 -26.57 4.66
C ASP A 228 -0.29 -25.56 3.51
N PHE A 229 -0.98 -25.80 2.39
CA PHE A 229 -1.03 -24.86 1.26
C PHE A 229 -1.66 -23.52 1.67
N LEU A 230 -2.78 -23.54 2.41
CA LEU A 230 -3.43 -22.33 2.89
C LEU A 230 -2.55 -21.55 3.86
N GLN A 231 -1.74 -22.22 4.68
CA GLN A 231 -0.79 -21.56 5.58
C GLN A 231 0.31 -20.84 4.80
N GLN A 232 0.84 -21.46 3.75
CA GLN A 232 1.86 -20.84 2.89
C GLN A 232 1.32 -19.59 2.20
N GLU A 233 0.12 -19.63 1.63
CA GLU A 233 -0.50 -18.44 1.02
C GLU A 233 -0.76 -17.34 2.05
N LEU A 234 -1.11 -17.70 3.28
CA LEU A 234 -1.29 -16.74 4.35
C LEU A 234 0.05 -16.08 4.76
N ASP A 235 1.14 -16.84 4.80
CA ASP A 235 2.48 -16.29 5.06
C ASP A 235 2.95 -15.34 3.94
N GLU A 236 2.67 -15.69 2.68
CA GLU A 236 2.94 -14.80 1.55
C GLU A 236 2.08 -13.54 1.58
N TRP A 237 0.80 -13.66 1.95
CA TRP A 237 -0.06 -12.49 2.15
C TRP A 237 0.45 -11.60 3.31
N LEU A 238 0.89 -12.19 4.43
CA LEU A 238 1.48 -11.45 5.53
C LEU A 238 2.74 -10.69 5.08
N LEU A 239 3.60 -11.32 4.28
CA LEU A 239 4.77 -10.67 3.70
C LEU A 239 4.38 -9.51 2.77
N LYS A 240 3.38 -9.70 1.90
CA LYS A 240 2.83 -8.63 1.04
C LYS A 240 2.27 -7.49 1.87
N GLN A 241 1.50 -7.78 2.93
CA GLN A 241 0.98 -6.76 3.84
C GLN A 241 2.10 -5.98 4.55
N LYS A 242 3.15 -6.68 5.01
CA LYS A 242 4.34 -6.09 5.64
C LYS A 242 5.03 -5.08 4.72
N LEU A 243 5.22 -5.45 3.45
CA LEU A 243 5.83 -4.58 2.43
C LEU A 243 4.88 -3.44 2.00
N ALA A 244 3.58 -3.71 1.87
CA ALA A 244 2.57 -2.69 1.60
C ALA A 244 2.53 -1.62 2.70
N CYS A 245 2.74 -2.00 3.96
CA CYS A 245 2.80 -1.04 5.07
C CYS A 245 3.93 -0.02 4.91
N ILE A 246 5.00 -0.34 4.18
CA ILE A 246 6.11 0.58 3.88
C ILE A 246 6.04 1.14 2.45
N GLY A 247 4.93 0.94 1.75
CA GLY A 247 4.64 1.57 0.47
C GLY A 247 4.85 0.70 -0.78
N ALA A 248 5.11 -0.60 -0.64
CA ALA A 248 5.20 -1.47 -1.80
C ALA A 248 3.85 -1.57 -2.54
N PRO A 249 3.83 -1.51 -3.89
CA PRO A 249 2.61 -1.63 -4.69
C PRO A 249 2.19 -3.10 -4.83
N THR A 250 1.76 -3.72 -3.73
CA THR A 250 1.34 -5.13 -3.69
C THR A 250 -0.16 -5.25 -3.43
N GLU A 251 -0.81 -6.20 -4.09
CA GLU A 251 -2.21 -6.55 -3.77
C GLU A 251 -2.29 -7.29 -2.43
N THR A 252 -3.02 -6.70 -1.48
CA THR A 252 -3.24 -7.28 -0.14
C THR A 252 -4.69 -7.73 0.09
N SER A 253 -5.42 -8.01 -0.99
CA SER A 253 -6.82 -8.46 -0.91
C SER A 253 -6.92 -9.82 -0.22
N LEU A 254 -7.83 -9.92 0.75
CA LEU A 254 -8.11 -11.16 1.48
C LEU A 254 -9.28 -11.96 0.89
N ILE A 255 -9.89 -11.50 -0.21
CA ILE A 255 -11.15 -12.06 -0.72
C ILE A 255 -10.99 -13.54 -1.10
N LEU A 256 -9.97 -13.90 -1.87
CA LEU A 256 -9.71 -15.28 -2.29
C LEU A 256 -9.35 -16.18 -1.10
N LEU A 257 -8.43 -15.74 -0.24
CA LEU A 257 -8.06 -16.45 0.99
C LEU A 257 -9.29 -16.70 1.88
N GLN A 258 -10.15 -15.70 2.06
CA GLN A 258 -11.38 -15.84 2.83
C GLN A 258 -12.30 -16.91 2.22
N GLN A 259 -12.45 -16.94 0.89
CA GLN A 259 -13.28 -17.93 0.21
C GLN A 259 -12.74 -19.35 0.43
N TRP A 260 -11.44 -19.58 0.21
CA TRP A 260 -10.84 -20.91 0.40
C TRP A 260 -10.87 -21.36 1.86
N VAL A 261 -10.51 -20.48 2.80
CA VAL A 261 -10.49 -20.78 4.24
C VAL A 261 -11.91 -21.02 4.76
N THR A 262 -12.90 -20.21 4.36
CA THR A 262 -14.30 -20.43 4.73
C THR A 262 -14.80 -21.76 4.18
N LYS A 263 -14.55 -22.06 2.90
CA LYS A 263 -15.03 -23.30 2.30
C LYS A 263 -14.40 -24.55 2.91
N THR A 264 -13.11 -24.47 3.24
CA THR A 264 -12.40 -25.53 3.95
C THR A 264 -12.97 -25.73 5.36
N ALA A 265 -13.23 -24.63 6.09
CA ALA A 265 -13.84 -24.71 7.41
C ALA A 265 -15.26 -25.32 7.36
N GLU A 266 -16.09 -24.96 6.37
CA GLU A 266 -17.40 -25.59 6.15
C GLU A 266 -17.28 -27.11 5.98
N CYS A 267 -16.32 -27.57 5.16
CA CYS A 267 -16.06 -28.99 4.94
C CYS A 267 -15.62 -29.69 6.24
N PHE A 268 -14.79 -29.04 7.06
CA PHE A 268 -14.32 -29.60 8.33
C PHE A 268 -15.46 -29.73 9.33
N PHE A 269 -16.35 -28.73 9.44
CA PHE A 269 -17.53 -28.83 10.29
C PHE A 269 -18.55 -29.85 9.76
N GLN A 270 -18.68 -30.00 8.43
CA GLN A 270 -19.49 -31.07 7.85
C GLN A 270 -18.92 -32.46 8.20
N LEU A 271 -17.60 -32.64 8.12
CA LEU A 271 -16.94 -33.86 8.59
C LEU A 271 -17.17 -34.11 10.08
N HIS A 272 -17.15 -33.07 10.92
CA HIS A 272 -17.45 -33.19 12.35
C HIS A 272 -18.88 -33.71 12.59
N ARG A 273 -19.86 -33.23 11.82
CA ARG A 273 -21.25 -33.74 11.86
C ARG A 273 -21.34 -35.20 11.38
N ILE A 274 -20.65 -35.55 10.30
CA ILE A 274 -20.57 -36.94 9.81
C ILE A 274 -20.03 -37.86 10.90
N PHE A 275 -18.95 -37.45 11.58
CA PHE A 275 -18.38 -38.22 12.69
C PHE A 275 -19.36 -38.39 13.85
N LYS A 276 -20.13 -37.34 14.19
CA LYS A 276 -21.16 -37.42 15.22
C LYS A 276 -22.23 -38.45 14.87
N ASN A 277 -22.72 -38.44 13.63
CA ASN A 277 -23.69 -39.43 13.15
C ASN A 277 -23.11 -40.86 13.20
N LEU A 278 -21.87 -41.05 12.70
CA LEU A 278 -21.19 -42.35 12.73
C LEU A 278 -20.97 -42.86 14.16
N ALA A 279 -20.69 -41.99 15.12
CA ALA A 279 -20.52 -42.37 16.52
C ALA A 279 -21.84 -42.79 17.21
N GLU A 280 -23.00 -42.37 16.69
CA GLU A 280 -24.30 -42.78 17.19
C GLU A 280 -24.74 -44.15 16.65
N LEU A 281 -24.28 -44.57 15.47
CA LEU A 281 -24.67 -45.83 14.84
C LEU A 281 -24.41 -47.09 15.70
N PRO A 282 -23.28 -47.23 16.43
CA PRO A 282 -23.03 -48.38 17.29
C PRO A 282 -24.00 -48.53 18.47
N SER A 283 -24.66 -47.42 18.88
CA SER A 283 -25.66 -47.47 19.96
C SER A 283 -26.89 -48.26 19.58
N ARG A 284 -27.19 -48.34 18.28
CA ARG A 284 -28.30 -49.13 17.74
C ARG A 284 -27.85 -50.57 17.46
N ILE A 285 -26.78 -50.75 16.68
CA ILE A 285 -26.26 -52.06 16.28
C ILE A 285 -24.74 -52.06 16.35
N SER A 286 -24.18 -53.02 17.08
CA SER A 286 -22.74 -53.25 17.16
C SER A 286 -22.42 -54.72 17.39
N TYR A 287 -21.18 -55.10 17.12
CA TYR A 287 -20.65 -56.46 17.15
C TYR A 287 -19.18 -56.47 17.57
N ASP A 288 -18.64 -57.66 17.82
CA ASP A 288 -17.22 -57.83 18.14
C ASP A 288 -16.37 -57.44 16.92
N GLY A 289 -15.41 -56.53 17.12
CA GLY A 289 -14.58 -56.00 16.03
C GLY A 289 -15.22 -54.89 15.20
N ASP A 290 -16.32 -54.28 15.66
CA ASP A 290 -16.96 -53.14 14.99
C ASP A 290 -16.01 -51.92 14.89
N PRO A 291 -15.60 -51.51 13.68
CA PRO A 291 -14.59 -50.47 13.49
C PRO A 291 -15.08 -49.08 13.93
N LEU A 292 -16.40 -48.87 14.02
CA LEU A 292 -16.98 -47.61 14.51
C LEU A 292 -16.77 -47.39 16.02
N LYS A 293 -16.39 -48.42 16.79
CA LYS A 293 -16.04 -48.27 18.21
C LYS A 293 -14.58 -47.87 18.44
N THR A 294 -13.68 -48.27 17.54
CA THR A 294 -12.23 -48.11 17.73
C THR A 294 -11.65 -46.91 16.99
N ASP A 295 -12.10 -46.67 15.76
CA ASP A 295 -11.42 -45.76 14.83
C ASP A 295 -11.86 -44.30 14.94
N PRO A 296 -13.18 -43.97 15.08
CA PRO A 296 -13.65 -42.58 15.09
C PRO A 296 -13.00 -41.66 16.14
N PRO A 297 -12.74 -42.08 17.39
CA PRO A 297 -12.14 -41.17 18.39
C PRO A 297 -10.80 -40.57 17.95
N ASN A 298 -9.94 -41.37 17.32
CA ASN A 298 -8.64 -40.91 16.82
C ASN A 298 -8.78 -40.00 15.60
N LEU A 299 -9.72 -40.31 14.70
CA LEU A 299 -9.96 -39.51 13.49
C LEU A 299 -10.57 -38.14 13.83
N ILE A 300 -11.48 -38.08 14.80
CA ILE A 300 -12.06 -36.82 15.31
C ILE A 300 -10.98 -35.96 15.96
N LYS A 301 -10.09 -36.56 16.77
CA LYS A 301 -8.98 -35.84 17.37
C LYS A 301 -8.09 -35.18 16.30
N ARG A 302 -7.73 -35.93 15.26
CA ARG A 302 -6.95 -35.44 14.12
C ARG A 302 -7.67 -34.30 13.39
N LEU A 303 -8.96 -34.44 13.11
CA LEU A 303 -9.76 -33.36 12.51
C LEU A 303 -9.76 -32.09 13.37
N ASN A 304 -9.92 -32.22 14.69
CA ASN A 304 -9.94 -31.09 15.61
C ASN A 304 -8.58 -30.37 15.68
N GLU A 305 -7.48 -31.09 15.58
CA GLU A 305 -6.13 -30.50 15.49
C GLU A 305 -5.99 -29.66 14.20
N LEU A 306 -6.42 -30.18 13.05
CA LEU A 306 -6.40 -29.45 11.77
C LEU A 306 -7.30 -28.23 11.79
N LEU A 307 -8.52 -28.37 12.31
CA LEU A 307 -9.48 -27.28 12.44
C LEU A 307 -8.95 -26.19 13.37
N SER A 308 -8.33 -26.57 14.49
CA SER A 308 -7.70 -25.61 15.41
C SER A 308 -6.56 -24.85 14.72
N CYS A 309 -5.74 -25.54 13.94
CA CYS A 309 -4.65 -24.93 13.19
C CYS A 309 -5.14 -23.91 12.15
N LEU A 310 -6.15 -24.30 11.36
CA LEU A 310 -6.80 -23.43 10.37
C LEU A 310 -7.42 -22.20 11.05
N LEU A 311 -8.18 -22.39 12.13
CA LEU A 311 -8.89 -21.32 12.83
C LEU A 311 -7.92 -20.31 13.47
N GLN A 312 -6.86 -20.78 14.13
CA GLN A 312 -5.85 -19.89 14.74
C GLN A 312 -5.19 -18.98 13.70
N ARG A 313 -4.86 -19.53 12.54
CA ARG A 313 -4.23 -18.78 11.44
C ARG A 313 -5.23 -17.90 10.69
N SER A 314 -6.52 -18.25 10.69
CA SER A 314 -7.57 -17.46 10.02
C SER A 314 -7.90 -16.13 10.71
N PHE A 315 -7.46 -15.91 11.95
CA PHE A 315 -7.66 -14.65 12.66
C PHE A 315 -6.46 -13.72 12.45
N VAL A 316 -6.68 -12.65 11.68
CA VAL A 316 -5.60 -11.78 11.19
C VAL A 316 -5.86 -10.31 11.48
N VAL A 317 -4.80 -9.52 11.53
CA VAL A 317 -4.88 -8.05 11.49
C VAL A 317 -4.91 -7.64 10.02
N ASP A 318 -6.07 -7.26 9.48
CA ASP A 318 -6.19 -6.88 8.06
C ASP A 318 -5.77 -5.41 7.81
N ARG A 319 -5.96 -4.53 8.79
CA ARG A 319 -5.46 -3.15 8.78
C ARG A 319 -4.60 -2.88 10.00
N GLN A 320 -3.31 -2.71 9.76
CA GLN A 320 -2.32 -2.38 10.78
C GLN A 320 -2.59 -1.02 11.45
N PRO A 321 -2.10 -0.80 12.69
CA PRO A 321 -2.32 0.43 13.42
C PRO A 321 -1.89 1.68 12.64
N ILE A 322 -2.81 2.64 12.47
CA ILE A 322 -2.54 3.87 11.72
C ILE A 322 -3.28 5.08 12.33
N MET A 323 -2.61 6.23 12.36
CA MET A 323 -3.23 7.51 12.75
C MET A 323 -3.82 8.20 11.52
N ALA A 324 -4.98 8.84 11.67
CA ALA A 324 -5.60 9.61 10.58
C ALA A 324 -4.86 10.93 10.29
N PHE A 325 -4.28 11.54 11.33
CA PHE A 325 -3.51 12.79 11.30
C PHE A 325 -2.35 12.67 12.31
N PRO A 326 -1.17 13.27 12.09
CA PRO A 326 -0.78 14.19 11.00
C PRO A 326 -0.17 13.52 9.76
N CYS A 327 0.06 12.22 9.76
CA CYS A 327 0.71 11.52 8.65
C CYS A 327 0.07 10.15 8.42
N LYS A 328 -0.25 9.83 7.15
CA LYS A 328 -0.80 8.53 6.72
C LYS A 328 0.29 7.46 6.56
N ARG A 329 1.17 7.29 7.55
CA ARG A 329 2.13 6.17 7.58
C ARG A 329 1.78 5.25 8.76
N PRO A 330 1.56 3.94 8.53
CA PRO A 330 1.16 3.01 9.59
C PRO A 330 2.33 2.73 10.55
N LEU A 331 2.04 2.06 11.68
CA LEU A 331 3.03 1.54 12.63
C LEU A 331 3.92 2.59 13.35
N VAL A 332 3.63 3.88 13.20
CA VAL A 332 4.17 4.94 14.05
C VAL A 332 3.01 5.59 14.77
N LEU A 333 2.94 5.42 16.10
CA LEU A 333 1.83 5.91 16.90
C LEU A 333 2.31 6.99 17.88
N LYS A 334 1.59 8.10 17.95
CA LYS A 334 1.86 9.16 18.93
C LYS A 334 1.01 8.96 20.17
N THR A 335 1.62 9.10 21.36
CA THR A 335 0.89 9.10 22.63
C THR A 335 -0.22 10.15 22.63
N SER A 336 -1.36 9.84 23.26
CA SER A 336 -2.52 10.73 23.34
C SER A 336 -3.15 11.11 22.00
N THR A 337 -2.79 10.44 20.90
CA THR A 337 -3.40 10.63 19.57
C THR A 337 -4.24 9.42 19.22
N GLN A 338 -5.39 9.66 18.59
CA GLN A 338 -6.28 8.59 18.16
C GLN A 338 -5.71 7.83 16.96
N PHE A 339 -5.83 6.52 16.98
CA PHE A 339 -5.49 5.65 15.87
C PHE A 339 -6.57 4.58 15.66
N SER A 340 -6.50 3.90 14.52
CA SER A 340 -7.37 2.77 14.20
C SER A 340 -6.58 1.52 13.86
N VAL A 341 -7.18 0.37 14.11
CA VAL A 341 -6.66 -0.96 13.82
C VAL A 341 -7.85 -1.88 13.59
N ARG A 342 -7.72 -2.82 12.67
CA ARG A 342 -8.81 -3.73 12.31
C ARG A 342 -8.29 -5.17 12.29
N VAL A 343 -9.12 -6.04 12.85
CA VAL A 343 -8.92 -7.49 12.79
C VAL A 343 -10.06 -8.15 12.05
N ARG A 344 -9.76 -9.27 11.43
CA ARG A 344 -10.67 -10.02 10.57
C ARG A 344 -10.53 -11.51 10.84
N LEU A 345 -11.65 -12.21 10.84
CA LEU A 345 -11.68 -13.67 10.81
C LEU A 345 -11.99 -14.12 9.38
N LEU A 346 -11.07 -14.84 8.76
CA LEU A 346 -11.24 -15.35 7.39
C LEU A 346 -12.28 -16.47 7.28
N VAL A 347 -12.67 -17.08 8.40
CA VAL A 347 -13.78 -18.03 8.45
C VAL A 347 -15.08 -17.26 8.66
N ASN A 348 -15.89 -17.14 7.59
CA ASN A 348 -17.21 -16.50 7.67
C ASN A 348 -18.34 -17.55 7.62
N LEU A 349 -18.79 -18.01 8.80
CA LEU A 349 -19.89 -18.97 8.93
C LEU A 349 -21.18 -18.27 9.42
N PRO A 350 -22.38 -18.62 8.90
CA PRO A 350 -23.63 -17.89 9.17
C PRO A 350 -24.03 -17.73 10.64
N LYS A 351 -23.64 -18.66 11.53
CA LYS A 351 -24.02 -18.67 12.96
C LYS A 351 -22.97 -18.02 13.89
N LEU A 352 -21.86 -17.50 13.38
CA LEU A 352 -20.80 -16.89 14.21
C LEU A 352 -21.13 -15.45 14.67
N LYS A 353 -22.20 -14.84 14.13
CA LYS A 353 -22.46 -13.39 14.16
C LYS A 353 -22.75 -12.81 15.55
N ASP A 354 -23.41 -13.55 16.44
CA ASP A 354 -23.96 -12.95 17.67
C ASP A 354 -23.08 -13.12 18.91
N ASN A 355 -21.95 -13.84 18.83
CA ASN A 355 -21.25 -14.34 20.03
C ASN A 355 -19.75 -14.01 20.12
N MET A 356 -19.14 -13.37 19.12
CA MET A 356 -17.69 -13.14 19.09
C MET A 356 -17.32 -11.71 19.50
N LYS A 357 -16.72 -11.56 20.68
CA LYS A 357 -16.16 -10.28 21.16
C LYS A 357 -14.64 -10.35 21.17
N VAL A 358 -14.02 -9.45 20.42
CA VAL A 358 -12.57 -9.27 20.39
C VAL A 358 -12.15 -8.34 21.52
N SER A 359 -11.13 -8.75 22.25
CA SER A 359 -10.41 -7.93 23.24
C SER A 359 -8.96 -7.74 22.81
N PHE A 360 -8.25 -6.76 23.38
CA PHE A 360 -6.83 -6.54 23.09
C PHE A 360 -5.98 -6.32 24.34
N CYS A 361 -4.67 -6.51 24.20
CA CYS A 361 -3.65 -6.22 25.20
C CYS A 361 -2.37 -5.72 24.50
N VAL A 362 -1.72 -4.68 25.04
CA VAL A 362 -0.41 -4.22 24.56
C VAL A 362 0.69 -4.90 25.34
N ASP A 363 1.75 -5.31 24.64
CA ASP A 363 2.97 -5.87 25.24
C ASP A 363 2.67 -7.04 26.20
N LYS A 364 1.74 -7.91 25.81
CA LYS A 364 1.34 -9.11 26.60
C LYS A 364 2.57 -9.93 27.03
N ASN A 365 3.54 -10.06 26.13
CA ASN A 365 4.84 -10.70 26.38
C ASN A 365 5.98 -9.67 26.25
N ALA A 366 5.97 -8.63 27.10
CA ALA A 366 6.97 -7.57 27.07
C ALA A 366 8.42 -8.12 27.18
N PRO A 367 9.38 -7.59 26.40
CA PRO A 367 10.77 -8.02 26.46
C PRO A 367 11.45 -7.57 27.75
N ASN A 368 12.44 -8.35 28.21
CA ASN A 368 13.21 -8.02 29.41
C ASN A 368 14.35 -7.02 29.10
N ILE A 369 14.01 -5.89 28.47
CA ILE A 369 14.94 -4.80 28.18
C ILE A 369 14.89 -3.77 29.31
N LYS A 370 16.05 -3.39 29.84
CA LYS A 370 16.15 -2.33 30.85
C LYS A 370 15.64 -1.01 30.26
N GLY A 371 14.63 -0.43 30.90
CA GLY A 371 14.02 0.83 30.47
C GLY A 371 12.94 0.71 29.40
N TYR A 372 12.46 -0.51 29.07
CA TYR A 372 11.32 -0.71 28.17
C TYR A 372 10.07 -0.03 28.73
N ARG A 373 9.51 0.91 27.95
CA ARG A 373 8.31 1.68 28.31
C ARG A 373 7.08 0.80 28.16
N LYS A 374 6.10 1.02 29.02
CA LYS A 374 4.83 0.30 28.98
C LYS A 374 3.69 1.27 28.68
N PHE A 375 2.74 0.80 27.90
CA PHE A 375 1.62 1.63 27.46
C PHE A 375 0.28 0.98 27.79
N ASN A 376 -0.69 1.82 28.14
CA ASN A 376 -2.10 1.47 28.24
C ASN A 376 -2.82 1.90 26.98
N LEU A 377 -3.71 1.04 26.47
CA LEU A 377 -4.67 1.40 25.45
C LEU A 377 -5.98 1.88 26.07
N LEU A 378 -6.34 3.11 25.75
CA LEU A 378 -7.61 3.73 26.09
C LEU A 378 -8.55 3.63 24.89
N GLY A 379 -9.85 3.45 25.17
CA GLY A 379 -10.89 3.26 24.16
C GLY A 379 -11.76 2.03 24.46
N THR A 380 -12.53 1.60 23.46
CA THR A 380 -13.42 0.44 23.55
C THR A 380 -12.62 -0.85 23.69
N GLN A 381 -12.54 -1.39 24.91
CA GLN A 381 -11.72 -2.57 25.25
C GLN A 381 -12.20 -3.86 24.59
N ASN A 382 -13.50 -3.98 24.37
CA ASN A 382 -14.12 -5.15 23.75
C ASN A 382 -15.01 -4.70 22.60
N LYS A 383 -14.81 -5.27 21.41
CA LYS A 383 -15.62 -4.98 20.22
C LYS A 383 -16.19 -6.28 19.65
N ALA A 384 -17.49 -6.28 19.35
CA ALA A 384 -18.12 -7.40 18.64
C ALA A 384 -17.61 -7.46 17.20
N MET A 385 -17.46 -8.67 16.65
CA MET A 385 -17.23 -8.83 15.22
C MET A 385 -18.54 -8.60 14.46
N GLU A 386 -18.46 -7.80 13.40
CA GLU A 386 -19.58 -7.46 12.52
C GLU A 386 -19.30 -8.00 11.12
N GLU A 387 -20.34 -8.49 10.44
CA GLU A 387 -20.22 -8.90 9.05
C GLU A 387 -20.33 -7.68 8.13
N ILE A 388 -19.29 -7.43 7.35
CA ILE A 388 -19.25 -6.37 6.35
C ILE A 388 -19.33 -7.03 4.96
N GLN A 389 -20.25 -6.55 4.10
CA GLN A 389 -20.41 -7.06 2.75
C GLN A 389 -19.08 -6.99 1.98
N GLY A 390 -18.63 -8.13 1.43
CA GLY A 390 -17.35 -8.25 0.73
C GLY A 390 -16.11 -8.33 1.65
N GLU A 391 -16.23 -7.97 2.93
CA GLU A 391 -15.12 -7.95 3.91
C GLU A 391 -15.24 -9.00 5.03
N GLY A 392 -16.31 -9.80 5.10
CA GLY A 392 -16.44 -10.89 6.07
C GLY A 392 -16.59 -10.40 7.52
N LEU A 393 -16.20 -11.24 8.49
CA LEU A 393 -16.32 -10.95 9.93
C LEU A 393 -15.14 -10.09 10.41
N VAL A 394 -15.44 -8.87 10.87
CA VAL A 394 -14.44 -7.84 11.17
C VAL A 394 -14.74 -7.17 12.52
N ALA A 395 -13.69 -6.86 13.29
CA ALA A 395 -13.76 -5.91 14.39
C ALA A 395 -12.86 -4.70 14.10
N ASP A 396 -13.49 -3.56 13.80
CA ASP A 396 -12.81 -2.31 13.47
C ASP A 396 -12.67 -1.40 14.70
N PHE A 397 -11.52 -1.40 15.36
CA PHE A 397 -11.26 -0.55 16.52
C PHE A 397 -10.87 0.85 16.06
N LYS A 398 -11.84 1.76 16.09
CA LYS A 398 -11.65 3.20 15.81
C LYS A 398 -11.44 3.94 17.13
N HIS A 399 -10.66 5.02 17.11
CA HIS A 399 -10.45 5.93 18.24
C HIS A 399 -9.70 5.33 19.44
N LEU A 400 -8.81 4.35 19.21
CA LEU A 400 -7.89 3.88 20.26
C LEU A 400 -6.84 4.95 20.55
N THR A 401 -6.39 5.05 21.79
CA THR A 401 -5.36 6.02 22.21
C THR A 401 -4.35 5.37 23.14
N LEU A 402 -3.05 5.61 22.91
CA LEU A 402 -1.98 5.12 23.78
C LEU A 402 -1.64 6.13 24.88
N LYS A 403 -1.52 5.66 26.12
CA LYS A 403 -1.03 6.43 27.26
C LYS A 403 0.11 5.70 27.95
N GLU A 404 1.24 6.39 28.13
CA GLU A 404 2.40 5.85 28.82
C GLU A 404 2.10 5.57 30.31
N GLN A 405 2.52 4.41 30.78
CA GLN A 405 2.48 4.06 32.20
C GLN A 405 3.67 4.72 32.90
N LYS A 406 3.41 5.75 33.70
CA LYS A 406 4.44 6.31 34.58
C LYS A 406 4.77 5.28 35.65
N ALA A 407 6.04 4.88 35.75
CA ALA A 407 6.50 4.00 36.80
C ALA A 407 6.15 4.58 38.18
N GLY A 408 5.42 3.82 38.99
CA GLY A 408 5.01 4.21 40.33
C GLY A 408 6.18 4.17 41.30
N THR A 409 6.99 5.21 41.33
CA THR A 409 7.80 5.58 42.49
C THR A 409 7.58 7.06 42.77
N GLY A 410 6.84 7.33 43.83
CA GLY A 410 6.57 8.69 44.29
C GLY A 410 7.86 9.41 44.72
N GLY A 411 7.87 10.72 44.52
CA GLY A 411 8.81 11.64 45.16
C GLY A 411 10.05 12.01 44.33
N LYS A 412 10.09 13.28 43.91
CA LYS A 412 11.27 14.09 43.54
C LYS A 412 12.29 13.42 42.59
N GLY A 413 12.22 13.81 41.31
CA GLY A 413 13.41 14.10 40.51
C GLY A 413 14.48 13.01 40.43
N GLY A 414 14.10 11.78 40.09
CA GLY A 414 15.06 10.73 39.74
C GLY A 414 15.67 10.96 38.36
N LYS A 415 16.64 11.87 38.24
CA LYS A 415 17.66 11.82 37.17
C LYS A 415 18.48 10.55 37.40
N GLY A 416 18.13 9.43 36.75
CA GLY A 416 18.92 8.20 36.90
C GLY A 416 18.34 6.87 36.38
N ALA A 417 17.23 6.85 35.63
CA ALA A 417 16.66 5.60 35.07
C ALA A 417 16.46 5.63 33.54
N ASN A 418 16.99 6.64 32.83
CA ASN A 418 16.72 6.93 31.42
C ASN A 418 17.86 6.55 30.44
N GLU A 419 18.78 5.67 30.82
CA GLU A 419 19.63 4.98 29.83
C GLU A 419 18.98 3.64 29.49
N GLY A 420 17.93 3.70 28.66
CA GLY A 420 17.47 2.53 27.92
C GLY A 420 18.54 2.13 26.90
N SER A 421 18.74 0.84 26.68
CA SER A 421 19.72 0.35 25.68
C SER A 421 19.35 0.73 24.24
N LEU A 422 18.09 1.08 23.99
CA LEU A 422 17.54 1.46 22.69
C LEU A 422 16.93 2.86 22.76
N SER A 423 16.97 3.58 21.65
CA SER A 423 16.30 4.88 21.57
C SER A 423 14.78 4.71 21.51
N VAL A 424 14.04 5.75 21.92
CA VAL A 424 12.56 5.81 21.87
C VAL A 424 11.99 5.46 20.49
N MET A 425 12.77 5.72 19.43
CA MET A 425 12.36 5.53 18.03
C MET A 425 12.69 4.13 17.49
N GLU A 426 13.42 3.32 18.28
CA GLU A 426 13.82 1.94 17.95
C GLU A 426 13.13 0.90 18.84
N GLU A 427 12.47 1.36 19.91
CA GLU A 427 11.66 0.50 20.77
C GLU A 427 10.36 0.11 20.06
N LEU A 428 10.17 -1.21 19.92
CA LEU A 428 9.05 -1.81 19.20
C LEU A 428 8.03 -2.41 20.17
N HIS A 429 6.75 -2.19 19.89
CA HIS A 429 5.63 -2.67 20.69
C HIS A 429 4.66 -3.52 19.84
N LEU A 430 3.83 -4.34 20.50
CA LEU A 430 2.84 -5.20 19.85
C LEU A 430 1.46 -5.06 20.50
N ILE A 431 0.41 -5.04 19.68
CA ILE A 431 -0.98 -5.21 20.15
C ILE A 431 -1.39 -6.65 19.87
N THR A 432 -1.76 -7.39 20.91
CA THR A 432 -2.32 -8.73 20.82
C THR A 432 -3.84 -8.65 20.89
N PHE A 433 -4.54 -9.22 19.92
CA PHE A 433 -5.99 -9.36 19.91
C PHE A 433 -6.37 -10.79 20.25
N THR A 434 -7.40 -10.97 21.08
CA THR A 434 -7.92 -12.28 21.43
C THR A 434 -9.44 -12.34 21.29
N VAL A 435 -9.94 -13.48 20.81
CA VAL A 435 -11.38 -13.74 20.70
C VAL A 435 -11.69 -15.17 21.11
N ASP A 436 -12.75 -15.34 21.89
CA ASP A 436 -13.27 -16.66 22.22
C ASP A 436 -14.18 -17.14 21.09
N PHE A 437 -13.70 -18.12 20.32
CA PHE A 437 -14.42 -18.79 19.25
C PHE A 437 -15.26 -19.93 19.83
N ASN A 438 -16.55 -19.95 19.47
CA ASN A 438 -17.50 -20.98 19.90
C ASN A 438 -18.44 -21.34 18.74
N TYR A 439 -18.32 -22.55 18.21
CA TYR A 439 -19.15 -23.05 17.12
C TYR A 439 -19.25 -24.58 17.14
N GLU A 440 -20.47 -25.13 17.06
CA GLU A 440 -20.77 -26.58 16.98
C GLU A 440 -19.91 -27.45 17.91
N ASP A 441 -19.97 -27.12 19.21
CA ASP A 441 -19.28 -27.77 20.33
C ASP A 441 -17.76 -27.52 20.43
N LEU A 442 -17.16 -26.84 19.44
CA LEU A 442 -15.76 -26.41 19.48
C LEU A 442 -15.60 -25.05 20.17
N LYS A 443 -14.80 -25.02 21.24
CA LYS A 443 -14.40 -23.81 21.94
C LYS A 443 -12.89 -23.61 21.86
N LEU A 444 -12.48 -22.49 21.26
CA LEU A 444 -11.06 -22.14 21.09
C LEU A 444 -10.86 -20.66 21.41
N LYS A 445 -9.71 -20.31 21.96
CA LYS A 445 -9.29 -18.91 22.09
C LYS A 445 -8.34 -18.58 20.95
N LEU A 446 -8.77 -17.75 20.01
CA LEU A 446 -7.96 -17.32 18.87
C LEU A 446 -7.14 -16.09 19.27
N GLU A 447 -5.90 -16.03 18.81
CA GLU A 447 -4.99 -14.91 19.09
C GLU A 447 -4.24 -14.47 17.83
N THR A 448 -4.17 -13.15 17.63
CA THR A 448 -3.39 -12.54 16.55
C THR A 448 -2.69 -11.29 17.04
N VAL A 449 -1.64 -10.85 16.34
CA VAL A 449 -0.83 -9.71 16.74
C VAL A 449 -0.61 -8.76 15.57
N THR A 450 -0.48 -7.46 15.87
CA THR A 450 -0.05 -6.47 14.87
C THR A 450 1.38 -6.70 14.44
N LEU A 451 1.79 -6.05 13.36
CA LEU A 451 3.22 -5.81 13.14
C LEU A 451 3.77 -4.91 14.27
N PRO A 452 5.08 -4.97 14.56
CA PRO A 452 5.67 -4.13 15.58
C PRO A 452 5.59 -2.67 15.17
N PHE A 453 5.20 -1.82 16.12
CA PHE A 453 5.03 -0.39 15.91
C PHE A 453 5.88 0.41 16.90
N VAL A 454 6.21 1.64 16.53
CA VAL A 454 6.99 2.58 17.35
C VAL A 454 6.06 3.58 18.03
N VAL A 455 6.32 3.87 19.30
CA VAL A 455 5.55 4.88 20.07
C VAL A 455 6.36 6.15 20.30
N ILE A 456 5.89 7.24 19.72
CA ILE A 456 6.48 8.58 19.82
C ILE A 456 5.69 9.50 20.76
N SER A 457 6.38 10.48 21.35
CA SER A 457 5.76 11.51 22.19
C SER A 457 5.57 12.82 21.43
N ASN A 458 6.52 13.15 20.53
CA ASN A 458 6.50 14.35 19.70
C ASN A 458 6.56 13.99 18.21
N ILE A 459 5.94 14.81 17.36
CA ILE A 459 5.95 14.61 15.91
C ILE A 459 7.34 14.78 15.30
N SER A 460 8.25 15.52 15.95
CA SER A 460 9.65 15.63 15.51
C SER A 460 10.37 14.27 15.44
N GLN A 461 9.92 13.29 16.23
CA GLN A 461 10.48 11.93 16.26
C GLN A 461 9.97 11.07 15.09
N PHE A 462 8.91 11.50 14.40
CA PHE A 462 8.21 10.69 13.41
C PHE A 462 9.11 10.27 12.26
N ILE A 463 10.00 11.17 11.79
CA ILE A 463 10.89 10.91 10.66
C ILE A 463 11.77 9.70 10.94
N VAL A 464 12.44 9.69 12.10
CA VAL A 464 13.35 8.60 12.50
C VAL A 464 12.56 7.35 12.92
N ALA A 465 11.41 7.50 13.59
CA ALA A 465 10.54 6.36 13.92
C ALA A 465 10.06 5.62 12.66
N TRP A 466 9.74 6.36 11.59
CA TRP A 466 9.39 5.76 10.32
C TRP A 466 10.57 5.02 9.67
N ALA A 467 11.80 5.50 9.83
CA ALA A 467 12.99 4.78 9.39
C ALA A 467 13.08 3.40 10.05
N SER A 468 12.76 3.31 11.35
CA SER A 468 12.74 2.04 12.09
C SER A 468 11.66 1.10 11.56
N VAL A 469 10.46 1.62 11.29
CA VAL A 469 9.37 0.85 10.67
C VAL A 469 9.81 0.34 9.28
N LEU A 470 10.45 1.18 8.46
CA LEU A 470 10.95 0.79 7.15
C LEU A 470 11.99 -0.33 7.27
N TRP A 471 12.98 -0.17 8.15
CA TRP A 471 14.07 -1.15 8.33
C TRP A 471 13.57 -2.51 8.84
N PHE A 472 12.67 -2.50 9.84
CA PHE A 472 12.08 -3.71 10.39
C PHE A 472 11.24 -4.47 9.35
N ASN A 473 10.36 -3.76 8.65
CA ASN A 473 9.46 -4.38 7.69
C ASN A 473 10.18 -4.86 6.43
N LEU A 474 11.30 -4.24 6.06
CA LEU A 474 12.11 -4.69 4.94
C LEU A 474 12.95 -5.93 5.27
N LEU A 475 13.51 -6.04 6.48
CA LEU A 475 14.57 -7.03 6.77
C LEU A 475 14.20 -8.13 7.76
N SER A 476 13.21 -7.93 8.64
CA SER A 476 12.93 -8.93 9.68
C SER A 476 12.30 -10.20 9.08
N SER A 477 12.85 -11.37 9.44
CA SER A 477 12.25 -12.67 9.17
C SER A 477 11.14 -13.02 10.16
N ASP A 478 11.27 -12.56 11.41
CA ASP A 478 10.25 -12.72 12.46
C ASP A 478 9.44 -11.43 12.61
N TYR A 479 8.17 -11.48 12.27
CA TYR A 479 7.27 -10.34 12.35
C TYR A 479 6.88 -9.97 13.80
N LYS A 480 7.34 -10.70 14.81
CA LYS A 480 7.10 -10.41 16.24
C LYS A 480 8.37 -10.01 17.00
N ASP A 481 9.51 -9.88 16.33
CA ASP A 481 10.78 -9.57 16.99
C ASP A 481 10.85 -8.11 17.48
N VAL A 482 10.40 -7.89 18.71
CA VAL A 482 10.49 -6.59 19.40
C VAL A 482 11.94 -6.20 19.77
N ASN A 483 12.88 -7.14 19.73
CA ASN A 483 14.28 -6.91 20.08
C ASN A 483 15.17 -6.61 18.87
N PHE A 484 14.58 -6.50 17.67
CA PHE A 484 15.26 -6.36 16.38
C PHE A 484 16.39 -5.31 16.37
N PHE A 485 16.16 -4.13 16.96
CA PHE A 485 17.14 -3.04 16.98
C PHE A 485 18.27 -3.22 18.02
N SER A 486 18.26 -4.29 18.81
CA SER A 486 19.40 -4.66 19.66
C SER A 486 20.60 -5.09 18.81
N LYS A 487 20.34 -5.69 17.64
CA LYS A 487 21.36 -6.07 16.65
C LYS A 487 20.76 -6.00 15.25
N PRO A 488 20.56 -4.78 14.70
CA PRO A 488 19.88 -4.63 13.43
C PRO A 488 20.71 -5.23 12.29
N PRO A 489 20.11 -6.05 11.41
CA PRO A 489 20.80 -6.60 10.26
C PRO A 489 21.17 -5.50 9.26
N MET A 490 22.18 -5.77 8.43
CA MET A 490 22.52 -4.91 7.30
C MET A 490 21.51 -5.13 6.17
N ALA A 491 21.08 -4.05 5.52
CA ALA A 491 20.14 -4.09 4.41
C ALA A 491 20.88 -4.35 3.08
N PRO A 492 20.52 -5.39 2.31
CA PRO A 492 20.98 -5.52 0.94
C PRO A 492 20.50 -4.34 0.09
N TRP A 493 21.39 -3.74 -0.70
CA TRP A 493 21.08 -2.57 -1.52
C TRP A 493 19.95 -2.83 -2.52
N HIS A 494 19.87 -4.05 -3.06
CA HIS A 494 18.80 -4.41 -4.01
C HIS A 494 17.39 -4.37 -3.39
N LEU A 495 17.26 -4.61 -2.07
CA LEU A 495 15.98 -4.44 -1.36
C LEU A 495 15.78 -2.98 -0.94
N LEU A 496 16.83 -2.33 -0.42
CA LEU A 496 16.74 -0.96 0.08
C LEU A 496 16.40 0.03 -1.04
N LYS A 497 16.96 -0.13 -2.24
CA LYS A 497 16.69 0.74 -3.39
C LYS A 497 15.21 0.72 -3.80
N GLU A 498 14.57 -0.46 -3.74
CA GLU A 498 13.12 -0.60 -4.02
C GLU A 498 12.31 0.12 -2.94
N ALA A 499 12.66 -0.08 -1.66
CA ALA A 499 12.00 0.57 -0.54
C ALA A 499 12.08 2.10 -0.60
N LEU A 500 13.24 2.65 -0.98
CA LEU A 500 13.41 4.09 -1.22
C LEU A 500 12.53 4.58 -2.39
N SER A 501 12.46 3.82 -3.47
CA SER A 501 11.60 4.14 -4.61
C SER A 501 10.11 4.13 -4.24
N TRP A 502 9.67 3.15 -3.43
CA TRP A 502 8.30 3.08 -2.91
C TRP A 502 7.91 4.31 -2.09
N GLN A 503 8.86 4.93 -1.36
CA GLN A 503 8.56 6.15 -0.60
C GLN A 503 8.14 7.31 -1.51
N PHE A 504 8.83 7.45 -2.65
CA PHE A 504 8.50 8.45 -3.67
C PHE A 504 7.19 8.11 -4.38
N GLU A 505 7.01 6.86 -4.77
CA GLU A 505 5.80 6.38 -5.43
C GLU A 505 4.54 6.58 -4.59
N CYS A 506 4.59 6.30 -3.29
CA CYS A 506 3.46 6.49 -2.38
C CYS A 506 3.19 7.96 -2.01
N SER A 507 4.21 8.82 -2.08
CA SER A 507 4.08 10.24 -1.73
C SER A 507 3.79 11.13 -2.93
N THR A 508 4.04 10.62 -4.14
CA THR A 508 3.89 11.30 -5.44
C THR A 508 3.18 10.34 -6.40
N LYS A 509 3.43 10.43 -7.72
CA LYS A 509 2.96 9.45 -8.73
C LYS A 509 4.11 8.83 -9.53
N ARG A 510 5.37 9.04 -9.10
CA ARG A 510 6.57 8.64 -9.83
C ARG A 510 7.60 7.96 -8.93
N ARG A 511 8.13 6.83 -9.43
CA ARG A 511 9.24 6.06 -8.85
C ARG A 511 10.59 6.74 -9.10
N LEU A 512 11.60 6.34 -8.32
CA LEU A 512 12.98 6.74 -8.61
C LEU A 512 13.50 5.97 -9.83
N ASP A 513 14.16 6.67 -10.75
CA ASP A 513 14.77 6.04 -11.92
C ASP A 513 16.16 5.44 -11.61
N ALA A 514 16.71 4.72 -12.59
CA ALA A 514 17.98 3.99 -12.42
C ALA A 514 19.16 4.93 -12.11
N ASP A 515 19.21 6.12 -12.70
CA ASP A 515 20.29 7.08 -12.50
C ASP A 515 20.21 7.71 -11.10
N GLN A 516 18.99 8.06 -10.66
CA GLN A 516 18.72 8.56 -9.32
C GLN A 516 19.10 7.52 -8.25
N LEU A 517 18.71 6.26 -8.46
CA LEU A 517 19.06 5.15 -7.56
C LEU A 517 20.56 4.89 -7.56
N ALA A 518 21.25 4.97 -8.70
CA ALA A 518 22.70 4.81 -8.76
C ALA A 518 23.44 5.88 -7.93
N MET A 519 22.98 7.14 -7.99
CA MET A 519 23.52 8.22 -7.17
C MET A 519 23.34 7.97 -5.67
N LEU A 520 22.11 7.61 -5.26
CA LEU A 520 21.79 7.27 -3.87
C LEU A 520 22.60 6.06 -3.37
N GLY A 521 22.75 5.05 -4.22
CA GLY A 521 23.52 3.86 -3.91
C GLY A 521 25.00 4.18 -3.70
N LYS A 522 25.61 5.00 -4.55
CA LYS A 522 26.99 5.46 -4.34
C LYS A 522 27.14 6.26 -3.04
N LYS A 523 26.13 7.06 -2.68
CA LYS A 523 26.11 7.84 -1.44
C LYS A 523 26.03 6.97 -0.18
N LEU A 524 25.28 5.86 -0.23
CA LEU A 524 25.10 4.94 0.90
C LEU A 524 26.13 3.80 0.95
N CYS A 525 26.65 3.32 -0.18
CA CYS A 525 27.58 2.21 -0.26
C CYS A 525 29.05 2.66 -0.41
N GLU A 526 29.32 3.97 -0.55
CA GLU A 526 30.63 4.60 -0.84
C GLU A 526 31.27 4.21 -2.18
N GLU A 527 31.13 2.97 -2.61
CA GLU A 527 31.52 2.47 -3.93
C GLU A 527 30.30 2.30 -4.86
N THR A 528 30.56 2.07 -6.15
CA THR A 528 29.51 1.72 -7.12
C THR A 528 28.79 0.46 -6.64
N PRO A 529 27.48 0.50 -6.33
CA PRO A 529 26.79 -0.62 -5.69
C PRO A 529 26.82 -1.86 -6.59
N ARG A 530 27.26 -2.96 -6.01
CA ARG A 530 27.12 -4.32 -6.56
C ARG A 530 25.85 -4.97 -6.00
N GLU A 531 25.42 -6.09 -6.56
CA GLU A 531 24.19 -6.78 -6.11
C GLU A 531 24.26 -7.25 -4.64
N ASP A 532 25.47 -7.54 -4.17
CA ASP A 532 25.82 -7.97 -2.81
C ASP A 532 26.12 -6.81 -1.84
N SER A 533 26.07 -5.55 -2.31
CA SER A 533 26.33 -4.40 -1.45
C SER A 533 25.30 -4.28 -0.34
N THR A 534 25.76 -3.99 0.88
CA THR A 534 24.89 -3.88 2.06
C THR A 534 25.09 -2.56 2.80
N VAL A 535 24.03 -2.04 3.40
CA VAL A 535 24.01 -0.79 4.16
C VAL A 535 23.69 -1.07 5.62
N SER A 536 24.44 -0.51 6.56
CA SER A 536 24.16 -0.66 7.99
C SER A 536 23.05 0.29 8.45
N TRP A 537 22.32 -0.09 9.51
CA TRP A 537 21.32 0.78 10.13
C TRP A 537 21.90 2.13 10.58
N ASN A 538 23.12 2.11 11.15
CA ASN A 538 23.78 3.31 11.61
C ASN A 538 24.05 4.29 10.46
N LYS A 539 24.60 3.81 9.34
CA LYS A 539 24.86 4.64 8.17
C LYS A 539 23.58 5.21 7.54
N PHE A 540 22.49 4.46 7.61
CA PHE A 540 21.19 4.87 7.07
C PHE A 540 20.53 5.98 7.92
N CYS A 541 20.54 5.86 9.25
CA CYS A 541 19.69 6.70 10.12
C CYS A 541 20.37 7.35 11.33
N LYS A 542 21.60 6.96 11.71
CA LYS A 542 22.29 7.51 12.91
C LYS A 542 23.49 8.38 12.58
N GLU A 543 24.35 7.91 11.68
CA GLU A 543 25.59 8.57 11.32
C GLU A 543 25.29 9.76 10.40
N ASN A 544 25.99 10.87 10.64
CA ASN A 544 25.89 12.03 9.78
C ASN A 544 26.55 11.75 8.44
N MET A 545 25.93 12.24 7.36
CA MET A 545 26.55 12.15 6.05
C MET A 545 27.83 13.01 5.99
N PRO A 546 28.78 12.70 5.07
CA PRO A 546 30.01 13.47 4.94
C PRO A 546 29.74 14.96 4.75
N HIS A 547 30.46 15.79 5.51
CA HIS A 547 30.41 17.27 5.44
C HIS A 547 29.08 17.93 5.83
N VAL A 548 28.14 17.20 6.43
CA VAL A 548 26.87 17.74 6.95
C VAL A 548 26.55 17.20 8.35
N SER A 549 25.62 17.83 9.05
CA SER A 549 25.24 17.51 10.43
C SER A 549 23.94 16.69 10.56
N PHE A 550 23.53 16.01 9.50
CA PHE A 550 22.30 15.20 9.49
C PHE A 550 22.50 13.82 8.82
N PRO A 551 21.77 12.78 9.26
CA PRO A 551 21.82 11.45 8.64
C PRO A 551 21.17 11.38 7.26
N PHE A 552 21.47 10.31 6.52
CA PHE A 552 20.92 10.06 5.18
C PHE A 552 19.39 10.05 5.17
N TRP A 553 18.76 9.28 6.05
CA TRP A 553 17.30 9.15 6.04
C TRP A 553 16.59 10.47 6.30
N VAL A 554 17.10 11.29 7.24
CA VAL A 554 16.53 12.60 7.56
C VAL A 554 16.58 13.53 6.34
N TRP A 555 17.70 13.50 5.61
CA TRP A 555 17.84 14.24 4.35
C TRP A 555 16.87 13.74 3.28
N PHE A 556 16.79 12.43 3.08
CA PHE A 556 15.93 11.81 2.08
C PHE A 556 14.45 12.12 2.33
N ASP A 557 13.99 11.99 3.58
CA ASP A 557 12.59 12.31 3.96
C ASP A 557 12.29 13.81 3.85
N ALA A 558 13.25 14.68 4.12
CA ALA A 558 13.09 16.12 3.90
C ALA A 558 12.97 16.48 2.42
N VAL A 559 13.73 15.81 1.55
CA VAL A 559 13.57 15.93 0.09
C VAL A 559 12.18 15.47 -0.33
N LEU A 560 11.73 14.30 0.14
CA LEU A 560 10.39 13.79 -0.14
C LEU A 560 9.29 14.76 0.30
N THR A 561 9.45 15.36 1.48
CA THR A 561 8.53 16.38 2.02
C THR A 561 8.52 17.64 1.16
N LEU A 562 9.69 18.09 0.69
CA LEU A 562 9.80 19.23 -0.23
C LEU A 562 9.07 18.95 -1.55
N VAL A 563 9.30 17.76 -2.13
CA VAL A 563 8.68 17.34 -3.38
C VAL A 563 7.17 17.32 -3.24
N LYS A 564 6.66 16.62 -2.23
CA LYS A 564 5.23 16.53 -1.98
C LYS A 564 4.57 17.88 -1.70
N GLY A 565 5.28 18.77 -0.99
CA GLY A 565 4.72 20.07 -0.60
C GLY A 565 4.74 21.13 -1.71
N HIS A 566 5.76 21.11 -2.58
CA HIS A 566 6.04 22.25 -3.47
C HIS A 566 6.39 21.88 -4.92
N LEU A 567 6.73 20.62 -5.22
CA LEU A 567 7.28 20.21 -6.52
C LEU A 567 6.54 19.03 -7.15
N GLU A 568 5.40 18.60 -6.60
CA GLU A 568 4.74 17.33 -6.95
C GLU A 568 4.46 17.22 -8.45
N ASN A 569 3.85 18.25 -9.05
CA ASN A 569 3.47 18.23 -10.46
C ASN A 569 4.70 18.15 -11.38
N ILE A 570 5.68 19.04 -11.19
CA ILE A 570 6.90 19.06 -12.01
C ILE A 570 7.81 17.84 -11.77
N TRP A 571 7.70 17.19 -10.60
CA TRP A 571 8.38 15.93 -10.31
C TRP A 571 7.75 14.77 -11.09
N ASN A 572 6.41 14.66 -11.03
CA ASN A 572 5.64 13.62 -11.69
C ASN A 572 5.85 13.67 -13.21
N ASP A 573 5.91 14.86 -13.79
CA ASP A 573 6.06 15.07 -15.24
C ASP A 573 7.52 14.98 -15.73
N GLY A 574 8.47 14.60 -14.87
CA GLY A 574 9.84 14.32 -15.31
C GLY A 574 10.76 15.54 -15.40
N HIS A 575 10.31 16.73 -15.00
CA HIS A 575 11.07 17.97 -15.19
C HIS A 575 12.19 18.18 -14.15
N VAL A 576 12.14 17.47 -13.02
CA VAL A 576 13.16 17.50 -11.97
C VAL A 576 14.04 16.25 -12.08
N MET A 577 15.35 16.45 -12.25
CA MET A 577 16.33 15.35 -12.27
C MET A 577 16.60 14.83 -10.86
N GLY A 578 16.63 15.71 -9.85
CA GLY A 578 16.58 15.34 -8.44
C GLY A 578 17.92 14.84 -7.89
N PHE A 579 18.17 13.53 -7.97
CA PHE A 579 19.34 12.89 -7.34
C PHE A 579 20.52 12.79 -8.32
N VAL A 580 21.38 13.82 -8.32
CA VAL A 580 22.54 13.91 -9.22
C VAL A 580 23.73 14.45 -8.46
N SER A 581 24.87 13.76 -8.53
CA SER A 581 26.12 14.24 -7.92
C SER A 581 26.69 15.43 -8.70
N ARG A 582 27.38 16.36 -8.02
CA ARG A 582 28.04 17.52 -8.66
C ARG A 582 28.94 17.14 -9.85
N ARG A 583 29.73 16.07 -9.71
CA ARG A 583 30.61 15.57 -10.81
C ARG A 583 29.83 15.11 -12.04
N LYS A 584 28.68 14.45 -11.83
CA LYS A 584 27.82 13.97 -12.92
C LYS A 584 27.08 15.13 -13.57
N GLU A 585 26.55 16.05 -12.77
CA GLU A 585 25.95 17.31 -13.24
C GLU A 585 26.90 18.08 -14.16
N GLU A 586 28.14 18.29 -13.73
CA GLU A 586 29.16 18.96 -14.56
C GLU A 586 29.42 18.23 -15.88
N THR A 587 29.50 16.90 -15.81
CA THR A 587 29.71 16.07 -17.01
C THR A 587 28.54 16.15 -17.99
N LEU A 588 27.31 16.28 -17.49
CA LEU A 588 26.11 16.41 -18.32
C LEU A 588 26.01 17.80 -18.94
N LEU A 589 26.34 18.85 -18.20
CA LEU A 589 26.16 20.23 -18.65
C LEU A 589 27.30 20.75 -19.53
N LYS A 590 28.55 20.29 -19.36
CA LYS A 590 29.72 20.83 -20.09
C LYS A 590 29.60 20.74 -21.62
N ALA A 591 28.85 19.76 -22.13
CA ALA A 591 28.67 19.52 -23.56
C ALA A 591 27.41 20.17 -24.14
N GLU A 592 26.62 20.86 -23.31
CA GLU A 592 25.36 21.47 -23.70
C GLU A 592 25.52 22.96 -24.04
N MET A 593 24.48 23.51 -24.68
CA MET A 593 24.44 24.91 -25.06
C MET A 593 24.32 25.85 -23.84
N SER A 594 24.85 27.07 -23.99
CA SER A 594 24.80 28.10 -22.95
C SER A 594 23.34 28.40 -22.54
N GLY A 595 23.08 28.38 -21.23
CA GLY A 595 21.76 28.52 -20.64
C GLY A 595 20.97 27.22 -20.48
N THR A 596 21.57 26.06 -20.80
CA THR A 596 21.01 24.75 -20.41
C THR A 596 21.18 24.54 -18.91
N PHE A 597 20.11 24.18 -18.24
CA PHE A 597 20.05 24.01 -16.78
C PHE A 597 19.38 22.69 -16.38
N LEU A 598 19.69 22.24 -15.16
CA LEU A 598 19.03 21.11 -14.52
C LEU A 598 18.66 21.44 -13.07
N LEU A 599 17.67 20.70 -12.56
CA LEU A 599 17.17 20.82 -11.20
C LEU A 599 17.58 19.60 -10.38
N ARG A 600 18.29 19.83 -9.28
CA ARG A 600 18.72 18.76 -8.35
C ARG A 600 18.49 19.12 -6.90
N PHE A 601 18.38 18.11 -6.05
CA PHE A 601 18.30 18.30 -4.61
C PHE A 601 19.66 18.64 -4.02
N SER A 602 19.65 19.53 -3.03
CA SER A 602 20.86 19.91 -2.31
C SER A 602 21.33 18.77 -1.42
N GLU A 603 22.61 18.45 -1.49
CA GLU A 603 23.23 17.47 -0.60
C GLU A 603 23.69 18.11 0.72
N SER A 604 23.89 19.43 0.74
CA SER A 604 24.39 20.20 1.87
C SER A 604 23.31 20.90 2.68
N ILE A 605 22.12 21.10 2.11
CA ILE A 605 20.96 21.68 2.80
C ILE A 605 19.82 20.67 2.79
N CYS A 606 19.34 20.31 3.98
CA CYS A 606 18.23 19.37 4.16
C CYS A 606 16.94 19.93 3.55
N GLY A 607 16.29 19.19 2.65
CA GLY A 607 15.05 19.63 2.00
C GLY A 607 15.21 20.87 1.11
N GLY A 608 16.36 21.01 0.43
CA GLY A 608 16.60 22.08 -0.54
C GLY A 608 16.65 21.60 -1.99
N ILE A 609 16.22 22.43 -2.93
CA ILE A 609 16.37 22.25 -4.39
C ILE A 609 17.22 23.38 -4.97
N THR A 610 18.13 23.06 -5.88
CA THR A 610 18.99 24.05 -6.56
C THR A 610 18.86 23.90 -8.07
N CYS A 611 19.10 25.02 -8.76
CA CYS A 611 19.19 25.11 -10.20
C CYS A 611 20.65 25.35 -10.58
N THR A 612 21.16 24.55 -11.49
CA THR A 612 22.52 24.67 -12.03
C THR A 612 22.47 24.79 -13.53
N TRP A 613 23.23 25.73 -14.10
CA TRP A 613 23.29 25.96 -15.54
C TRP A 613 24.74 26.12 -16.02
N VAL A 614 24.93 25.92 -17.33
CA VAL A 614 26.21 26.15 -18.02
C VAL A 614 26.19 27.48 -18.76
N GLU A 615 27.30 28.20 -18.70
CA GLU A 615 27.59 29.37 -19.53
C GLU A 615 28.83 29.05 -20.36
N GLN A 616 28.66 28.94 -21.68
CA GLN A 616 29.79 28.82 -22.61
C GLN A 616 30.39 30.20 -22.85
N GLN A 617 31.71 30.31 -22.75
CA GLN A 617 32.46 31.53 -23.02
C GLN A 617 32.95 31.55 -24.47
N ASP A 618 33.27 32.74 -24.99
CA ASP A 618 33.71 32.92 -26.38
C ASP A 618 35.04 32.21 -26.71
N ASP A 619 35.85 31.90 -25.69
CA ASP A 619 37.11 31.17 -25.79
C ASP A 619 36.95 29.63 -25.84
N GLY A 620 35.70 29.14 -25.79
CA GLY A 620 35.38 27.72 -25.77
C GLY A 620 35.51 27.06 -24.39
N THR A 621 35.79 27.83 -23.34
CA THR A 621 35.68 27.37 -21.95
C THR A 621 34.23 27.45 -21.47
N TYR A 622 33.92 26.73 -20.41
CA TYR A 622 32.58 26.72 -19.81
C TYR A 622 32.68 27.10 -18.34
N SER A 623 31.65 27.78 -17.82
CA SER A 623 31.46 27.96 -16.39
C SER A 623 30.14 27.34 -15.96
N ILE A 624 30.13 26.69 -14.80
CA ILE A 624 28.93 26.09 -14.21
C ILE A 624 28.56 26.89 -12.98
N ARG A 625 27.34 27.42 -12.97
CA ARG A 625 26.82 28.23 -11.86
C ARG A 625 25.63 27.53 -11.23
N SER A 626 25.54 27.58 -9.91
CA SER A 626 24.40 27.06 -9.14
C SER A 626 23.83 28.15 -8.25
N VAL A 627 22.51 28.21 -8.14
CA VAL A 627 21.87 29.09 -7.15
C VAL A 627 21.96 28.47 -5.76
N GLN A 628 22.00 29.31 -4.72
CA GLN A 628 21.79 28.84 -3.35
C GLN A 628 20.49 28.02 -3.27
N PRO A 629 20.48 26.84 -2.63
CA PRO A 629 19.30 25.98 -2.62
C PRO A 629 18.07 26.65 -2.01
N TYR A 630 16.94 26.58 -2.71
CA TYR A 630 15.64 26.98 -2.23
C TYR A 630 15.07 25.90 -1.32
N THR A 631 14.61 26.29 -0.13
CA THR A 631 13.96 25.40 0.82
C THR A 631 12.47 25.66 0.85
N LYS A 632 11.74 24.92 1.69
CA LYS A 632 10.33 25.18 1.97
C LYS A 632 10.04 26.65 2.32
N LYS A 633 10.95 27.36 2.98
CA LYS A 633 10.74 28.76 3.37
C LYS A 633 10.54 29.66 2.14
N GLU A 634 11.44 29.57 1.17
CA GLU A 634 11.39 30.35 -0.06
C GLU A 634 10.23 29.87 -0.96
N LEU A 635 10.07 28.55 -1.10
CA LEU A 635 9.05 27.95 -1.97
C LEU A 635 7.62 28.09 -1.46
N SER A 636 7.42 28.45 -0.19
CA SER A 636 6.10 28.82 0.35
C SER A 636 5.69 30.23 -0.06
N SER A 637 6.65 31.10 -0.41
CA SER A 637 6.38 32.48 -0.83
C SER A 637 6.28 32.60 -2.35
N ILE A 638 7.15 31.92 -3.09
CA ILE A 638 7.17 31.95 -4.57
C ILE A 638 7.37 30.52 -5.08
N PRO A 639 6.45 29.99 -5.91
CA PRO A 639 6.62 28.67 -6.52
C PRO A 639 7.91 28.57 -7.34
N LEU A 640 8.54 27.40 -7.36
CA LEU A 640 9.80 27.20 -8.11
C LEU A 640 9.65 27.52 -9.60
N THR A 641 8.48 27.25 -10.19
CA THR A 641 8.18 27.52 -11.60
C THR A 641 8.19 29.02 -11.90
N GLU A 642 7.66 29.84 -11.00
CA GLU A 642 7.72 31.31 -11.11
C GLU A 642 9.12 31.87 -10.81
N ILE A 643 9.89 31.22 -9.94
CA ILE A 643 11.31 31.53 -9.76
C ILE A 643 12.06 31.29 -11.07
N ILE A 644 11.93 30.10 -11.67
CA ILE A 644 12.59 29.76 -12.94
C ILE A 644 12.18 30.71 -14.07
N ARG A 645 10.89 31.05 -14.14
CA ARG A 645 10.34 31.99 -15.14
C ARG A 645 10.98 33.37 -15.05
N ASN A 646 11.01 33.93 -13.85
CA ASN A 646 11.34 35.35 -13.61
C ASN A 646 12.73 35.57 -12.98
N TYR A 647 13.58 34.54 -12.91
CA TYR A 647 14.93 34.66 -12.37
C TYR A 647 15.73 35.68 -13.18
N GLN A 648 16.44 36.57 -12.48
CA GLN A 648 17.29 37.58 -13.10
C GLN A 648 18.70 37.51 -12.52
N LEU A 649 19.69 37.44 -13.39
CA LEU A 649 21.10 37.57 -13.06
C LEU A 649 21.59 38.93 -13.61
N LEU A 650 22.16 39.75 -12.74
CA LEU A 650 22.79 41.01 -13.15
C LEU A 650 24.16 40.70 -13.78
N ALA A 651 24.26 40.85 -15.10
CA ALA A 651 25.49 40.66 -15.87
C ALA A 651 26.41 41.90 -15.82
N ASP A 652 27.57 41.83 -16.47
CA ASP A 652 28.68 42.82 -16.36
C ASP A 652 28.29 44.25 -16.81
N GLU A 653 27.14 44.42 -17.47
CA GLU A 653 26.57 45.71 -17.90
C GLU A 653 25.34 46.17 -17.07
N ASN A 654 25.05 45.54 -15.92
CA ASN A 654 23.83 45.76 -15.11
C ASN A 654 22.51 45.50 -15.85
N ILE A 655 22.54 44.78 -16.97
CA ILE A 655 21.34 44.34 -17.68
C ILE A 655 20.86 43.04 -17.01
N PRO A 656 19.63 43.01 -16.46
CA PRO A 656 19.07 41.81 -15.86
C PRO A 656 18.66 40.83 -16.96
N GLU A 657 19.35 39.70 -17.03
CA GLU A 657 19.03 38.62 -17.97
C GLU A 657 18.62 37.36 -17.22
N ASN A 658 17.75 36.55 -17.81
CA ASN A 658 17.46 35.22 -17.27
C ASN A 658 18.42 34.20 -17.91
N PRO A 659 19.40 33.65 -17.17
CA PRO A 659 20.32 32.66 -17.71
C PRO A 659 19.66 31.31 -17.99
N LEU A 660 18.47 31.05 -17.44
CA LEU A 660 17.75 29.78 -17.57
C LEU A 660 16.95 29.77 -18.88
N LYS A 661 17.49 29.10 -19.90
CA LYS A 661 16.91 29.06 -21.26
C LYS A 661 16.35 27.68 -21.62
N TYR A 662 17.10 26.62 -21.35
CA TYR A 662 16.74 25.25 -21.74
C TYR A 662 16.84 24.31 -20.55
N ARG A 663 15.83 23.49 -20.31
CA ARG A 663 15.92 22.39 -19.34
C ARG A 663 16.60 21.19 -20.02
N TYR A 664 17.61 20.61 -19.36
CA TYR A 664 18.39 19.47 -19.85
C TYR A 664 17.51 18.28 -20.31
N PRO A 665 17.74 17.65 -21.48
CA PRO A 665 18.87 17.93 -22.39
C PRO A 665 18.70 19.24 -23.18
N ASN A 666 17.60 19.46 -23.89
CA ASN A 666 17.43 20.67 -24.72
C ASN A 666 15.95 21.04 -24.93
N ILE A 667 15.16 21.11 -23.84
CA ILE A 667 13.75 21.54 -23.92
C ILE A 667 13.65 23.02 -23.53
N PRO A 668 13.05 23.90 -24.35
CA PRO A 668 12.82 25.29 -23.98
C PRO A 668 12.14 25.43 -22.61
N LYS A 669 12.61 26.37 -21.79
CA LYS A 669 12.09 26.61 -20.44
C LYS A 669 10.56 26.71 -20.41
N ASP A 670 9.98 27.50 -21.32
CA ASP A 670 8.54 27.76 -21.34
C ASP A 670 7.73 26.59 -21.90
N GLU A 671 8.35 25.67 -22.64
CA GLU A 671 7.71 24.40 -23.01
C GLU A 671 7.65 23.45 -21.81
N ALA A 672 8.74 23.36 -21.03
CA ALA A 672 8.80 22.50 -19.86
C ALA A 672 7.98 23.03 -18.66
N PHE A 673 8.01 24.34 -18.40
CA PHE A 673 7.41 24.91 -17.19
C PHE A 673 6.18 25.78 -17.45
N GLY A 674 5.90 26.13 -18.71
CA GLY A 674 4.75 26.94 -19.12
C GLY A 674 3.40 26.51 -18.55
N PRO A 675 3.06 25.21 -18.54
CA PRO A 675 1.80 24.72 -17.97
C PRO A 675 1.61 25.01 -16.48
N TYR A 676 2.70 25.26 -15.73
CA TYR A 676 2.66 25.51 -14.28
C TYR A 676 2.90 26.98 -13.92
N TYR A 677 2.98 27.86 -14.91
CA TYR A 677 3.03 29.29 -14.65
C TYR A 677 1.68 29.76 -14.15
N GLU A 678 1.69 30.62 -13.13
CA GLU A 678 0.45 31.17 -12.61
C GLU A 678 -0.20 32.01 -13.71
N GLN A 679 -1.42 31.63 -14.11
CA GLN A 679 -2.23 32.43 -15.02
C GLN A 679 -2.64 33.72 -14.30
N LYS A 680 -2.55 34.86 -14.99
CA LYS A 680 -2.98 36.15 -14.43
C LYS A 680 -4.42 36.00 -13.91
N PRO A 681 -4.74 36.43 -12.68
CA PRO A 681 -6.13 36.66 -12.35
C PRO A 681 -6.67 37.72 -13.32
N GLU A 682 -7.70 37.36 -14.11
CA GLU A 682 -8.55 38.35 -14.76
C GLU A 682 -9.11 39.23 -13.65
N LEU A 683 -8.66 40.48 -13.59
CA LEU A 683 -9.08 41.43 -12.58
C LEU A 683 -10.59 41.64 -12.69
N THR A 684 -11.33 41.25 -11.65
CA THR A 684 -12.56 41.93 -11.29
C THR A 684 -12.21 43.41 -11.10
N LEU A 685 -12.87 44.28 -11.88
CA LEU A 685 -12.71 45.75 -12.04
C LEU A 685 -12.70 46.62 -10.76
N GLN A 686 -12.47 46.08 -9.56
CA GLN A 686 -12.70 46.78 -8.30
C GLN A 686 -11.47 47.41 -7.63
N TYR A 687 -10.25 47.23 -8.14
CA TYR A 687 -9.02 47.72 -7.48
C TYR A 687 -8.00 48.39 -8.41
N GLU A 688 -8.43 49.29 -9.30
CA GLU A 688 -7.52 50.04 -10.19
C GLU A 688 -6.68 51.13 -9.49
N GLN A 689 -6.88 51.39 -8.18
CA GLN A 689 -6.19 52.46 -7.44
C GLN A 689 -4.86 52.06 -6.80
N TYR A 690 -4.50 50.77 -6.77
CA TYR A 690 -3.26 50.29 -6.17
C TYR A 690 -2.35 49.63 -7.21
N LEU A 691 -1.05 49.95 -7.18
CA LEU A 691 -0.06 49.29 -8.01
C LEU A 691 0.10 47.83 -7.58
N GLN A 692 -0.04 46.91 -8.55
CA GLN A 692 0.29 45.51 -8.33
C GLN A 692 1.81 45.36 -8.14
N ARG A 693 2.21 44.57 -7.14
CA ARG A 693 3.61 44.21 -6.89
C ARG A 693 3.82 42.72 -7.12
N LYS A 694 4.92 42.35 -7.76
CA LYS A 694 5.36 40.96 -7.93
C LYS A 694 6.79 40.83 -7.39
N LEU A 695 7.01 39.83 -6.53
CA LEU A 695 8.36 39.50 -6.05
C LEU A 695 9.09 38.70 -7.14
N ILE A 696 10.32 39.10 -7.43
CA ILE A 696 11.23 38.40 -8.35
C ILE A 696 12.56 38.17 -7.64
N ILE A 697 13.24 37.08 -7.99
CA ILE A 697 14.54 36.74 -7.41
C ILE A 697 15.64 37.23 -8.34
N VAL A 698 16.51 38.08 -7.80
CA VAL A 698 17.64 38.68 -8.51
C VAL A 698 18.95 38.28 -7.82
N SER A 699 19.94 37.82 -8.59
CA SER A 699 21.30 37.56 -8.10
C SER A 699 22.31 38.47 -8.78
N THR A 700 23.35 38.86 -8.06
CA THR A 700 24.49 39.63 -8.59
C THR A 700 25.66 38.69 -8.88
N ARG A 701 26.40 38.95 -9.96
CA ARG A 701 27.70 38.28 -10.17
C ARG A 701 28.67 38.72 -9.07
N GLN A 702 29.16 37.77 -8.28
CA GLN A 702 30.35 38.00 -7.46
C GLN A 702 31.58 37.81 -8.36
N PHE A 703 32.41 38.83 -8.50
CA PHE A 703 33.75 38.68 -9.07
C PHE A 703 34.60 37.95 -8.03
N ASP A 704 34.90 36.67 -8.27
CA ASP A 704 35.92 35.98 -7.50
C ASP A 704 37.30 36.55 -7.89
N GLU A 705 37.85 37.44 -7.07
CA GLU A 705 39.28 37.83 -7.14
C GLU A 705 40.22 36.69 -6.68
N SER A 706 39.78 35.42 -6.73
CA SER A 706 40.51 34.27 -6.18
C SER A 706 40.65 33.08 -7.14
N GLU A 707 40.64 33.33 -8.46
CA GLU A 707 41.09 32.36 -9.48
C GLU A 707 42.42 32.76 -10.13
N SER A 708 43.33 33.33 -9.35
CA SER A 708 44.76 33.29 -9.71
C SER A 708 45.50 32.48 -8.66
N ILE A 709 46.21 31.45 -9.13
CA ILE A 709 46.93 30.41 -8.38
C ILE A 709 46.08 29.18 -8.08
N LEU A 710 45.96 28.29 -9.08
CA LEU A 710 46.43 26.89 -9.01
C LEU A 710 46.12 26.15 -10.34
N SER A 711 47.05 26.27 -11.29
CA SER A 711 47.25 25.23 -12.31
C SER A 711 48.44 24.38 -11.86
N PRO A 712 48.33 23.05 -11.64
CA PRO A 712 49.52 22.23 -11.45
C PRO A 712 50.12 21.92 -12.81
N ARG A 713 51.17 22.65 -13.19
CA ARG A 713 52.14 22.16 -14.18
C ARG A 713 53.08 21.20 -13.46
N MET A 714 53.19 20.01 -14.03
CA MET A 714 54.17 19.00 -13.67
C MET A 714 55.59 19.56 -13.80
N SER A 715 56.38 19.45 -12.73
CA SER A 715 57.84 19.33 -12.80
C SER A 715 58.35 18.60 -11.57
N GLU A 716 59.06 17.51 -11.83
CA GLU A 716 59.80 16.70 -10.87
C GLU A 716 60.89 17.54 -10.19
N HIS A 717 60.94 17.54 -8.85
CA HIS A 717 62.13 17.14 -8.09
C HIS A 717 61.89 17.21 -6.57
N ASN A 718 62.54 16.26 -5.89
CA ASN A 718 62.65 16.07 -4.45
C ASN A 718 63.05 17.33 -3.69
N ASP A 719 62.54 17.53 -2.48
CA ASP A 719 63.30 17.25 -1.26
C ASP A 719 62.44 17.43 0.00
N MET A 720 62.83 16.66 1.03
CA MET A 720 62.34 16.69 2.40
C MET A 720 62.42 18.09 3.02
N ASP A 721 61.42 18.47 3.83
CA ASP A 721 61.65 18.64 5.26
C ASP A 721 60.35 18.91 6.04
N GLU A 722 60.36 18.38 7.26
CA GLU A 722 59.42 18.59 8.35
C GLU A 722 59.19 20.09 8.61
N TRP A 723 58.06 20.46 9.21
CA TRP A 723 58.06 21.26 10.43
C TRP A 723 56.70 21.23 11.14
N ASN A 724 56.85 21.02 12.44
CA ASN A 724 55.87 20.81 13.47
C ASN A 724 55.39 22.17 14.03
N GLY A 725 54.13 22.28 14.44
CA GLY A 725 53.56 23.51 14.99
C GLY A 725 52.30 23.26 15.82
N ASN A 726 52.51 22.86 17.08
CA ASN A 726 51.51 22.77 18.15
C ASN A 726 50.89 24.13 18.49
N LEU A 727 49.59 24.15 18.83
CA LEU A 727 48.87 25.06 19.77
C LEU A 727 47.38 24.67 19.71
N GLU A 728 46.58 24.46 20.76
CA GLU A 728 46.73 24.24 22.20
C GLU A 728 45.34 23.70 22.62
N GLU A 729 45.30 22.74 23.54
CA GLU A 729 44.08 22.25 24.16
C GLU A 729 43.52 23.29 25.13
N ASP A 730 42.24 23.66 25.01
CA ASP A 730 41.41 23.95 26.18
C ASP A 730 39.92 23.98 25.80
N GLY A 731 39.07 23.28 26.57
CA GLY A 731 37.61 23.50 26.56
C GLY A 731 36.70 22.30 26.32
N LEU A 732 36.88 21.18 27.03
CA LEU A 732 35.84 20.15 27.20
C LEU A 732 34.73 20.65 28.14
N ALA A 733 33.58 21.07 27.59
CA ALA A 733 32.31 21.15 28.31
C ALA A 733 31.13 21.02 27.34
N GLY A 734 30.12 20.24 27.75
CA GLY A 734 29.08 19.68 26.89
C GLY A 734 28.28 20.68 26.06
N ILE A 735 28.06 20.32 24.80
CA ILE A 735 27.09 20.97 23.92
C ILE A 735 25.93 20.01 23.71
N THR A 736 24.92 20.21 24.53
CA THR A 736 23.55 19.74 24.32
C THR A 736 23.08 20.28 22.97
N MET A 737 22.56 19.41 22.08
CA MET A 737 21.94 19.82 20.83
C MET A 737 20.77 20.77 21.12
N ASN A 738 20.96 22.05 20.82
CA ASN A 738 19.92 23.06 20.95
C ASN A 738 19.07 23.05 19.67
N ILE A 739 17.94 22.33 19.73
CA ILE A 739 16.96 22.14 18.64
C ILE A 739 16.04 23.36 18.46
N ASP A 740 16.19 24.40 19.29
CA ASP A 740 15.26 25.53 19.32
C ASP A 740 15.42 26.53 18.15
N ASN A 741 16.41 26.36 17.26
CA ASN A 741 16.53 27.17 16.05
C ASN A 741 15.75 26.64 14.82
N ILE A 742 14.93 25.59 14.99
CA ILE A 742 14.11 25.01 13.91
C ILE A 742 12.61 25.36 14.02
N MET A 743 12.17 26.06 15.06
CA MET A 743 10.76 26.48 15.16
C MET A 743 10.63 27.94 15.60
N MET A 744 10.10 28.76 14.69
CA MET A 744 9.68 30.14 14.97
C MET A 744 8.50 30.14 15.93
N ASN A 745 8.63 30.99 16.95
CA ASN A 745 7.60 31.39 17.89
C ASN A 745 6.31 31.80 17.15
N ALA A 746 5.20 31.15 17.51
CA ALA A 746 3.89 31.77 17.38
C ALA A 746 3.73 32.76 18.55
N ASP A 747 3.22 33.94 18.23
CA ASP A 747 2.79 35.06 19.11
C ASP A 747 3.74 36.26 19.12
N SER A 748 3.42 37.25 18.28
CA SER A 748 3.34 38.69 18.61
C SER A 748 3.03 39.46 17.32
N ASP A 749 1.77 39.85 17.10
CA ASP A 749 1.45 40.99 16.23
C ASP A 749 0.55 41.95 17.01
N PRO A 750 1.02 43.15 17.39
CA PRO A 750 0.23 44.13 18.10
C PRO A 750 -0.37 45.10 17.10
N MET A 751 -1.64 44.92 16.74
CA MET A 751 -2.59 45.98 16.34
C MET A 751 -3.84 45.31 15.75
N LEU A 752 -4.92 45.29 16.52
CA LEU A 752 -6.26 45.74 16.12
C LEU A 752 -7.26 45.41 17.23
N SER A 753 -8.05 46.42 17.56
CA SER A 753 -9.01 46.48 18.66
C SER A 753 -10.16 45.48 18.55
N VAL A 754 -10.46 44.84 19.67
CA VAL A 754 -11.59 43.93 19.91
C VAL A 754 -12.92 44.70 19.96
N SER A 755 -13.97 44.16 19.32
CA SER A 755 -15.36 44.32 19.77
C SER A 755 -16.18 43.06 19.39
N PRO A 756 -17.14 42.59 20.21
CA PRO A 756 -17.67 41.23 20.17
C PRO A 756 -18.94 41.09 19.32
N VAL A 757 -19.08 39.98 18.60
CA VAL A 757 -20.32 39.59 17.92
C VAL A 757 -21.02 38.50 18.74
N GLU A 758 -22.27 38.77 19.08
CA GLU A 758 -23.20 37.94 19.83
C GLU A 758 -23.61 36.67 19.06
N LEU A 759 -23.79 35.60 19.85
CA LEU A 759 -24.41 34.34 19.51
C LEU A 759 -25.92 34.52 19.31
N LEU A 760 -26.47 34.02 18.21
CA LEU A 760 -27.90 33.70 18.10
C LEU A 760 -28.11 32.31 17.49
N TYR A 761 -28.65 31.44 18.34
CA TYR A 761 -29.30 30.17 18.03
C TYR A 761 -30.60 30.40 17.25
N SER A 762 -30.91 29.53 16.29
CA SER A 762 -32.29 29.15 16.00
C SER A 762 -32.38 27.74 15.37
N GLU A 763 -32.91 26.81 16.17
CA GLU A 763 -33.69 25.66 15.68
C GLU A 763 -35.03 26.18 15.11
N VAL A 764 -35.65 25.44 14.17
CA VAL A 764 -37.06 24.98 14.23
C VAL A 764 -37.31 24.02 13.06
N ALA A 765 -37.76 22.81 13.42
CA ALA A 765 -38.43 21.83 12.58
C ALA A 765 -39.96 21.98 12.71
N LEU A 766 -40.71 21.92 11.60
CA LEU A 766 -42.17 21.70 11.47
C LEU A 766 -42.46 21.33 10.00
N TYR A 767 -43.35 20.44 9.54
CA TYR A 767 -44.34 19.51 10.12
C TYR A 767 -44.78 18.55 8.97
N GLU A 768 -45.05 17.28 9.25
CA GLU A 768 -45.97 16.43 8.45
C GLU A 768 -47.42 16.72 8.86
N ARG A 769 -48.31 16.97 7.89
CA ARG A 769 -49.74 16.54 7.80
C ARG A 769 -50.48 17.38 6.75
N MET A 770 -50.60 16.85 5.53
CA MET A 770 -51.84 16.69 4.77
C MET A 770 -51.59 15.78 3.57
#